data_AF-A0A937NBQ6-F1
#
_entry.id   AF-A0A937NBQ6-F1
#
_cell.length_a   1.000
_cell.length_b   1.000
_cell.length_c   1.000
_cell.angle_alpha   90.00
_cell.angle_beta   90.00
_cell.angle_gamma   90.00
#
_symmetry.space_group_name_H-M   'P 1'
#
loop_
_entity.id
_entity.type
_entity.pdbx_description
1 polymer ?
#
loop_
_entity_poly.entity_id
_entity_poly.type
_entity_poly.pdbx_seq_one_letter_code
_entity_poly.pdbx_strand_id
1 'polypeptide(L)'
;MRAHRCVIGIQAMVLVIITLAQSVACGGTVQSPPARIAVWDTGSSSSDPLSPTAFSDKNGWEQVPRNQTASSFHGDAVITNGRILAVLRKRGATVEVYSTGSKGPVSRVRLQLQSNSGDPAIRLDNVALVENTRSAARLEVTYLTAGGDTITTRFRIKRGEIWLEAEPGPGAGRLRVESPGRYVVLPDFFADDILIDATKIPVPVVEVPSENFLLHLTGAGEAIAMCVFENREQDVKVMLSEKDGQRIVTGSEIHFGKEQKIWLALMEAHQIWHALEIRGEDAKQIMPLDWTRPFAGQWRVDFTRGNGLTDSWEMLLPDKDGEGYIRPTWLPSGPQGGQPSRTASGEIDVDAYKVGGPASNRLGPDRKRWITVLGWYEYPCWLDATGNGFLQPLKHKAMTFQGPAVVYPINRLTETPIDTYTTVDVVRGTLGVGPCEYILSVEGQRQDHVGRATCHVRRLLNEIYQSGQQKTKQKEIETYLGDALDFVEHIRVRIEQYIAFGDEVRQYLAEQKKARPELEAMLTELDKIAAELDERLAARQEKMKSPEFVVQLNEEFRKNLLDYDDPDALKRLKEYTDALTSVGGSQDGMVGECRWIVRTLRQRAGLMMAIDPRCAEVAEEIRVRTQKVLLKPSAYEGARH
;
A
#
# COMPACT_ATOMS: atom_id res chain seq x y z
N MET A 1 -56.40 -67.35 -9.08
CA MET A 1 -56.14 -68.60 -9.83
C MET A 1 -54.77 -68.50 -10.49
N ARG A 2 -54.10 -69.64 -10.60
CA ARG A 2 -52.69 -69.87 -10.93
C ARG A 2 -52.18 -69.27 -12.25
N ALA A 3 -50.89 -68.90 -12.22
CA ALA A 3 -49.80 -69.21 -13.19
C ALA A 3 -49.90 -68.62 -14.63
N HIS A 4 -48.85 -68.34 -15.41
CA HIS A 4 -47.48 -68.86 -15.49
C HIS A 4 -46.51 -67.84 -16.14
N ARG A 5 -45.22 -67.95 -15.74
CA ARG A 5 -43.96 -67.74 -16.49
C ARG A 5 -44.05 -68.10 -17.99
N CYS A 6 -43.28 -67.64 -18.98
CA CYS A 6 -42.04 -66.86 -19.16
C CYS A 6 -41.83 -66.70 -20.69
N VAL A 7 -40.92 -65.80 -21.11
CA VAL A 7 -39.92 -65.93 -22.21
C VAL A 7 -39.81 -64.71 -23.16
N ILE A 8 -38.75 -63.92 -22.91
CA ILE A 8 -37.68 -63.38 -23.78
C ILE A 8 -38.03 -62.68 -25.11
N GLY A 9 -37.52 -61.44 -25.25
CA GLY A 9 -37.28 -60.78 -26.54
C GLY A 9 -36.66 -59.37 -26.37
N ILE A 10 -35.41 -59.22 -26.77
CA ILE A 10 -34.50 -58.08 -26.52
C ILE A 10 -34.60 -57.00 -27.62
N GLN A 11 -34.57 -55.73 -27.17
CA GLN A 11 -34.08 -54.46 -27.77
C GLN A 11 -34.40 -54.07 -29.22
N ALA A 12 -35.01 -52.90 -29.39
CA ALA A 12 -34.32 -51.65 -29.80
C ALA A 12 -35.33 -50.50 -29.90
N MET A 13 -35.13 -49.41 -29.14
CA MET A 13 -35.85 -48.16 -29.36
C MET A 13 -34.93 -46.97 -29.09
N VAL A 14 -34.68 -46.20 -30.15
CA VAL A 14 -33.88 -44.98 -30.20
C VAL A 14 -34.67 -43.85 -29.53
N LEU A 15 -34.08 -43.19 -28.53
CA LEU A 15 -34.62 -41.98 -27.93
C LEU A 15 -33.67 -40.81 -28.25
N VAL A 16 -34.16 -39.86 -29.06
CA VAL A 16 -33.49 -38.59 -29.36
C VAL A 16 -33.81 -37.62 -28.22
N ILE A 17 -32.80 -37.25 -27.42
CA ILE A 17 -32.89 -36.18 -26.44
C ILE A 17 -32.16 -34.95 -27.02
N ILE A 18 -32.91 -33.87 -27.23
CA ILE A 18 -32.36 -32.55 -27.57
C ILE A 18 -31.98 -31.86 -26.25
N THR A 19 -30.69 -31.74 -25.98
CA THR A 19 -30.15 -30.87 -24.93
C THR A 19 -29.64 -29.57 -25.57
N LEU A 20 -30.31 -28.46 -25.25
CA LEU A 20 -29.74 -27.12 -25.43
C LEU A 20 -28.63 -26.93 -24.39
N ALA A 21 -27.38 -27.03 -24.82
CA ALA A 21 -26.23 -26.59 -24.04
C ALA A 21 -26.07 -25.07 -24.19
N GLN A 22 -26.42 -24.31 -23.16
CA GLN A 22 -25.91 -22.95 -22.98
C GLN A 22 -24.45 -23.06 -22.56
N SER A 23 -23.55 -22.57 -23.42
CA SER A 23 -22.13 -22.45 -23.15
C SER A 23 -21.87 -21.34 -22.13
N VAL A 24 -21.90 -21.68 -20.85
CA VAL A 24 -21.17 -20.93 -19.82
C VAL A 24 -19.71 -21.33 -19.98
N ALA A 25 -18.91 -20.42 -20.55
CA ALA A 25 -17.46 -20.55 -20.52
C ALA A 25 -16.98 -20.31 -19.07
N CYS A 26 -17.07 -21.35 -18.24
CA CYS A 26 -16.27 -21.40 -17.01
C CYS A 26 -14.81 -21.38 -17.44
N GLY A 27 -14.11 -20.29 -17.11
CA GLY A 27 -12.68 -20.16 -17.30
C GLY A 27 -11.99 -21.36 -16.66
N GLY A 28 -11.39 -22.22 -17.49
CA GLY A 28 -10.54 -23.29 -17.03
C GLY A 28 -9.42 -22.69 -16.20
N THR A 29 -9.30 -23.11 -14.94
CA THR A 29 -8.13 -22.84 -14.13
C THR A 29 -6.94 -23.50 -14.82
N VAL A 30 -6.12 -22.69 -15.50
CA VAL A 30 -4.84 -23.16 -16.02
C VAL A 30 -4.02 -23.56 -14.80
N GLN A 31 -3.84 -24.87 -14.60
CA GLN A 31 -2.99 -25.39 -13.54
C GLN A 31 -1.59 -24.81 -13.71
N SER A 32 -1.13 -24.05 -12.71
CA SER A 32 0.26 -23.61 -12.64
C SER A 32 1.17 -24.85 -12.67
N PRO A 33 2.29 -24.83 -13.41
CA PRO A 33 3.19 -25.97 -13.47
C PRO A 33 3.66 -26.36 -12.06
N PRO A 34 3.86 -27.65 -11.77
CA PRO A 34 4.14 -28.12 -10.42
C PRO A 34 5.43 -27.48 -9.88
N ALA A 35 5.34 -26.81 -8.73
CA ALA A 35 6.47 -26.17 -8.07
C ALA A 35 7.56 -27.21 -7.73
N ARG A 36 8.62 -27.23 -8.53
CA ARG A 36 9.75 -28.16 -8.42
C ARG A 36 11.05 -27.43 -8.71
N ILE A 37 12.03 -27.64 -7.83
CA ILE A 37 13.41 -27.23 -8.08
C ILE A 37 14.01 -28.07 -9.21
N ALA A 38 14.57 -27.39 -10.21
CA ALA A 38 15.37 -27.97 -11.26
C ALA A 38 16.52 -27.03 -11.63
N VAL A 39 17.68 -27.62 -11.94
CA VAL A 39 18.89 -26.92 -12.40
C VAL A 39 19.32 -27.56 -13.71
N TRP A 40 19.64 -26.74 -14.70
CA TRP A 40 20.04 -27.18 -16.03
C TRP A 40 21.34 -26.51 -16.45
N ASP A 41 22.19 -27.29 -17.12
CA ASP A 41 23.28 -26.83 -17.95
C ASP A 41 22.80 -26.87 -19.41
N THR A 42 22.82 -25.75 -20.13
CA THR A 42 22.35 -25.73 -21.53
C THR A 42 23.31 -26.40 -22.51
N GLY A 43 24.51 -26.82 -22.06
CA GLY A 43 25.56 -27.45 -22.87
C GLY A 43 26.27 -26.50 -23.83
N SER A 44 25.60 -25.44 -24.27
CA SER A 44 26.14 -24.40 -25.16
C SER A 44 25.72 -23.01 -24.69
N SER A 45 26.62 -22.03 -24.82
CA SER A 45 26.37 -20.66 -24.38
C SER A 45 25.59 -19.84 -25.42
N SER A 46 24.57 -19.10 -25.00
CA SER A 46 23.82 -18.19 -25.86
C SER A 46 24.32 -16.74 -25.83
N SER A 47 24.45 -16.12 -27.01
CA SER A 47 24.74 -14.67 -27.15
C SER A 47 23.55 -13.79 -26.81
N ASP A 48 22.34 -14.31 -27.02
CA ASP A 48 21.07 -13.59 -26.86
C ASP A 48 20.27 -14.20 -25.71
N PRO A 49 19.29 -13.46 -25.14
CA PRO A 49 18.35 -14.02 -24.18
C PRO A 49 17.69 -15.29 -24.72
N LEU A 50 17.49 -16.28 -23.86
CA LEU A 50 16.93 -17.56 -24.27
C LEU A 50 15.48 -17.38 -24.77
N SER A 51 15.18 -17.94 -25.94
CA SER A 51 13.85 -17.86 -26.52
C SER A 51 12.85 -18.74 -25.77
N PRO A 52 11.53 -18.46 -25.86
CA PRO A 52 10.50 -19.37 -25.35
C PRO A 52 10.65 -20.81 -25.86
N THR A 53 11.08 -20.99 -27.11
CA THR A 53 11.33 -22.31 -27.72
C THR A 53 12.53 -23.03 -27.11
N ALA A 54 13.59 -22.31 -26.73
CA ALA A 54 14.72 -22.92 -26.02
C ALA A 54 14.28 -23.51 -24.67
N PHE A 55 13.38 -22.83 -23.96
CA PHE A 55 12.83 -23.33 -22.70
C PHE A 55 11.87 -24.51 -22.87
N SER A 56 11.09 -24.57 -23.96
CA SER A 56 10.20 -25.71 -24.22
C SER A 56 11.00 -26.96 -24.58
N ASP A 57 11.89 -26.85 -25.55
CA ASP A 57 12.52 -27.99 -26.21
C ASP A 57 13.70 -28.52 -25.39
N LYS A 58 14.43 -27.63 -24.70
CA LYS A 58 15.63 -27.94 -23.91
C LYS A 58 16.63 -28.81 -24.67
N ASN A 59 16.75 -28.58 -25.98
CA ASN A 59 17.63 -29.35 -26.85
C ASN A 59 19.08 -29.24 -26.38
N GLY A 60 19.70 -30.38 -26.04
CA GLY A 60 21.08 -30.43 -25.54
C GLY A 60 21.27 -29.98 -24.09
N TRP A 61 20.19 -29.72 -23.34
CA TRP A 61 20.30 -29.34 -21.93
C TRP A 61 20.42 -30.59 -21.05
N GLU A 62 21.34 -30.53 -20.09
CA GLU A 62 21.54 -31.58 -19.10
C GLU A 62 21.01 -31.12 -17.74
N GLN A 63 20.19 -31.96 -17.10
CA GLN A 63 19.72 -31.67 -15.75
C GLN A 63 20.81 -32.04 -14.75
N VAL A 64 21.23 -31.10 -13.91
CA VAL A 64 22.15 -31.41 -12.81
C VAL A 64 21.40 -32.26 -11.78
N PRO A 65 21.86 -33.50 -11.47
CA PRO A 65 21.14 -34.39 -10.58
C PRO A 65 20.95 -33.78 -9.18
N ARG A 66 19.82 -34.09 -8.57
CA ARG A 66 19.49 -33.58 -7.24
C ARG A 66 20.56 -34.01 -6.22
N ASN A 67 20.83 -33.13 -5.26
CA ASN A 67 21.87 -33.26 -4.22
C ASN A 67 23.30 -33.32 -4.79
N GLN A 68 23.48 -33.00 -6.08
CA GLN A 68 24.81 -32.76 -6.66
C GLN A 68 25.01 -31.27 -6.91
N THR A 69 26.24 -30.84 -6.67
CA THR A 69 26.75 -29.51 -6.96
C THR A 69 27.60 -29.54 -8.22
N ALA A 70 27.86 -28.37 -8.80
CA ALA A 70 28.70 -28.22 -9.98
C ALA A 70 29.64 -27.03 -9.75
N SER A 71 30.95 -27.21 -9.97
CA SER A 71 31.92 -26.12 -9.84
C SER A 71 31.90 -25.15 -11.01
N SER A 72 31.38 -25.60 -12.16
CA SER A 72 31.19 -24.82 -13.39
C SER A 72 30.09 -25.46 -14.26
N PHE A 73 29.62 -24.72 -15.25
CA PHE A 73 28.68 -25.18 -16.28
C PHE A 73 29.38 -25.18 -17.66
N HIS A 74 28.94 -26.02 -18.59
CA HIS A 74 29.44 -26.05 -19.98
C HIS A 74 28.82 -24.93 -20.82
N GLY A 75 27.49 -24.80 -20.76
CA GLY A 75 26.72 -23.71 -21.36
C GLY A 75 26.31 -22.65 -20.34
N ASP A 76 25.08 -22.20 -20.47
CA ASP A 76 24.40 -21.28 -19.55
C ASP A 76 23.81 -22.07 -18.38
N ALA A 77 23.73 -21.45 -17.20
CA ALA A 77 23.12 -22.05 -16.02
C ALA A 77 21.67 -21.59 -15.87
N VAL A 78 20.74 -22.53 -15.72
CA VAL A 78 19.31 -22.22 -15.53
C VAL A 78 18.81 -22.87 -14.25
N ILE A 79 18.27 -22.07 -13.33
CA ILE A 79 17.59 -22.55 -12.13
C ILE A 79 16.11 -22.18 -12.18
N THR A 80 15.22 -23.10 -11.79
CA THR A 80 13.77 -22.82 -11.70
C THR A 80 13.15 -23.53 -10.51
N ASN A 81 12.11 -22.92 -9.95
CA ASN A 81 11.26 -23.50 -8.92
C ASN A 81 9.83 -23.79 -9.41
N GLY A 82 9.57 -23.60 -10.71
CA GLY A 82 8.26 -23.73 -11.36
C GLY A 82 7.35 -22.50 -11.28
N ARG A 83 7.76 -21.42 -10.59
CA ARG A 83 7.06 -20.12 -10.54
C ARG A 83 7.87 -19.00 -11.20
N ILE A 84 9.17 -19.05 -10.99
CA ILE A 84 10.17 -18.21 -11.65
C ILE A 84 11.33 -19.08 -12.15
N LEU A 85 12.10 -18.52 -13.07
CA LEU A 85 13.39 -19.08 -13.47
C LEU A 85 14.42 -17.96 -13.56
N ALA A 86 15.66 -18.30 -13.25
CA ALA A 86 16.81 -17.42 -13.40
C ALA A 86 17.81 -18.07 -14.37
N VAL A 87 18.31 -17.27 -15.32
CA VAL A 87 19.28 -17.68 -16.35
C VAL A 87 20.55 -16.86 -16.17
N LEU A 88 21.68 -17.55 -16.13
CA LEU A 88 23.01 -16.95 -16.14
C LEU A 88 23.70 -17.38 -17.41
N ARG A 89 23.77 -16.46 -18.36
CA ARG A 89 24.42 -16.73 -19.64
C ARG A 89 25.92 -16.58 -19.52
N LYS A 90 26.67 -17.54 -20.03
CA LYS A 90 28.15 -17.53 -20.02
C LYS A 90 28.74 -16.32 -20.72
N ARG A 91 28.04 -15.82 -21.75
CA ARG A 91 28.43 -14.62 -22.52
C ARG A 91 27.73 -13.34 -22.05
N GLY A 92 26.96 -13.42 -20.96
CA GLY A 92 26.26 -12.29 -20.36
C GLY A 92 26.99 -11.72 -19.15
N ALA A 93 26.51 -10.57 -18.68
CA ALA A 93 26.98 -9.89 -17.47
C ALA A 93 25.85 -9.69 -16.44
N THR A 94 24.69 -10.30 -16.69
CA THR A 94 23.47 -10.12 -15.90
C THR A 94 22.81 -11.46 -15.62
N VAL A 95 22.06 -11.54 -14.53
CA VAL A 95 21.11 -12.63 -14.29
C VAL A 95 19.75 -12.23 -14.85
N GLU A 96 19.22 -13.02 -15.77
CA GLU A 96 17.91 -12.78 -16.37
C GLU A 96 16.85 -13.57 -15.58
N VAL A 97 15.82 -12.88 -15.12
CA VAL A 97 14.74 -13.49 -14.33
C VAL A 97 13.46 -13.46 -15.15
N TYR A 98 12.88 -14.64 -15.33
CA TYR A 98 11.66 -14.83 -16.08
C TYR A 98 10.57 -15.32 -15.15
N SER A 99 9.36 -14.81 -15.37
CA SER A 99 8.16 -15.39 -14.80
C SER A 99 7.73 -16.61 -15.62
N THR A 100 7.12 -17.60 -14.97
CA THR A 100 6.55 -18.76 -15.67
C THR A 100 5.03 -18.68 -15.65
N GLY A 101 4.45 -18.15 -16.71
CA GLY A 101 3.00 -18.06 -16.91
C GLY A 101 2.45 -19.15 -17.85
N SER A 102 1.15 -19.10 -18.12
CA SER A 102 0.46 -20.02 -19.03
C SER A 102 0.96 -19.98 -20.48
N LYS A 103 1.57 -18.86 -20.89
CA LYS A 103 2.17 -18.65 -22.22
C LYS A 103 3.64 -19.05 -22.31
N GLY A 104 4.18 -19.68 -21.25
CA GLY A 104 5.60 -20.00 -21.13
C GLY A 104 6.41 -18.89 -20.45
N PRO A 105 7.75 -19.04 -20.38
CA PRO A 105 8.59 -18.06 -19.72
C PRO A 105 8.64 -16.70 -20.41
N VAL A 106 8.51 -15.63 -19.63
CA VAL A 106 8.63 -14.24 -20.12
C VAL A 106 9.70 -13.51 -19.32
N SER A 107 10.68 -12.93 -20.01
CA SER A 107 11.73 -12.14 -19.35
C SER A 107 11.13 -10.88 -18.76
N ARG A 108 11.30 -10.67 -17.47
CA ARG A 108 10.77 -9.49 -16.77
C ARG A 108 11.87 -8.58 -16.26
N VAL A 109 12.94 -9.18 -15.74
CA VAL A 109 13.96 -8.43 -15.02
C VAL A 109 15.34 -8.93 -15.40
N ARG A 110 16.31 -8.01 -15.47
CA ARG A 110 17.74 -8.35 -15.45
C ARG A 110 18.40 -7.77 -14.23
N LEU A 111 19.28 -8.55 -13.62
CA LEU A 111 20.03 -8.17 -12.44
C LEU A 111 21.50 -8.01 -12.82
N GLN A 112 22.03 -6.80 -12.65
CA GLN A 112 23.45 -6.51 -12.86
C GLN A 112 24.11 -6.18 -11.51
N LEU A 113 25.13 -6.96 -11.15
CA LEU A 113 25.91 -6.71 -9.95
C LEU A 113 26.84 -5.51 -10.16
N GLN A 114 27.07 -4.71 -9.13
CA GLN A 114 28.03 -3.62 -9.14
C GLN A 114 28.96 -3.72 -7.93
N SER A 115 30.20 -3.23 -8.09
CA SER A 115 31.16 -3.14 -6.99
C SER A 115 30.75 -2.07 -5.97
N ASN A 116 31.49 -1.98 -4.86
CA ASN A 116 31.36 -0.89 -3.88
C ASN A 116 31.62 0.51 -4.48
N SER A 117 32.49 0.60 -5.49
CA SER A 117 32.72 1.83 -6.26
C SER A 117 31.62 2.14 -7.27
N GLY A 118 30.69 1.21 -7.51
CA GLY A 118 29.63 1.33 -8.50
C GLY A 118 30.02 0.83 -9.89
N ASP A 119 31.18 0.17 -10.05
CA ASP A 119 31.60 -0.38 -11.33
C ASP A 119 30.76 -1.61 -11.68
N PRO A 120 30.12 -1.64 -12.87
CA PRO A 120 29.20 -2.71 -13.21
C PRO A 120 29.90 -4.01 -13.61
N ALA A 121 29.18 -5.10 -13.34
CA ALA A 121 29.13 -6.34 -14.10
C ALA A 121 29.40 -6.18 -15.60
N ILE A 122 30.59 -6.55 -16.13
CA ILE A 122 30.80 -6.59 -17.60
C ILE A 122 31.05 -7.98 -18.17
N ARG A 123 31.56 -8.92 -17.35
CA ARG A 123 31.87 -10.27 -17.82
C ARG A 123 31.68 -11.29 -16.72
N LEU A 124 30.96 -12.37 -17.01
CA LEU A 124 30.89 -13.53 -16.13
C LEU A 124 32.23 -14.27 -16.14
N ASP A 125 32.79 -14.51 -14.96
CA ASP A 125 34.03 -15.27 -14.77
C ASP A 125 33.73 -16.73 -14.41
N ASN A 126 32.87 -16.94 -13.42
CA ASN A 126 32.46 -18.28 -13.00
C ASN A 126 31.02 -18.35 -12.49
N VAL A 127 30.39 -19.51 -12.66
CA VAL A 127 29.11 -19.88 -12.03
C VAL A 127 29.26 -21.26 -11.43
N ALA A 128 29.04 -21.38 -10.11
CA ALA A 128 29.01 -22.65 -9.41
C ALA A 128 27.62 -22.91 -8.81
N LEU A 129 27.15 -24.15 -8.88
CA LEU A 129 25.97 -24.62 -8.17
C LEU A 129 26.38 -25.10 -6.79
N VAL A 130 26.03 -24.35 -5.75
CA VAL A 130 26.45 -24.60 -4.37
C VAL A 130 25.34 -25.23 -3.50
N GLU A 131 24.08 -25.17 -3.94
CA GLU A 131 22.95 -25.85 -3.31
C GLU A 131 22.02 -26.39 -4.41
N ASN A 132 21.60 -27.66 -4.31
CA ASN A 132 20.62 -28.28 -5.21
C ASN A 132 19.79 -29.34 -4.47
N THR A 133 18.81 -28.88 -3.71
CA THR A 133 17.98 -29.74 -2.86
C THR A 133 16.55 -29.84 -3.40
N ARG A 134 15.67 -30.54 -2.66
CA ARG A 134 14.23 -30.54 -2.99
C ARG A 134 13.55 -29.20 -2.72
N SER A 135 14.12 -28.39 -1.83
CA SER A 135 13.52 -27.16 -1.32
C SER A 135 14.16 -25.90 -1.91
N ALA A 136 15.40 -25.96 -2.39
CA ALA A 136 16.08 -24.80 -2.94
C ALA A 136 17.20 -25.15 -3.93
N ALA A 137 17.55 -24.17 -4.76
CA ALA A 137 18.78 -24.16 -5.53
C ALA A 137 19.52 -22.83 -5.32
N ARG A 138 20.85 -22.88 -5.25
CA ARG A 138 21.70 -21.70 -5.07
C ARG A 138 22.88 -21.73 -6.01
N LEU A 139 23.08 -20.64 -6.74
CA LEU A 139 24.25 -20.40 -7.56
C LEU A 139 25.16 -19.39 -6.87
N GLU A 140 26.45 -19.65 -6.85
CA GLU A 140 27.49 -18.67 -6.56
C GLU A 140 28.06 -18.17 -7.88
N VAL A 141 28.17 -16.85 -8.03
CA VAL A 141 28.45 -16.20 -9.30
C VAL A 141 29.56 -15.19 -9.09
N THR A 142 30.58 -15.29 -9.92
CA THR A 142 31.73 -14.41 -9.91
C THR A 142 31.79 -13.66 -11.23
N TYR A 143 31.86 -12.33 -11.15
CA TYR A 143 31.99 -11.45 -12.30
C TYR A 143 33.27 -10.63 -12.23
N LEU A 144 33.70 -10.15 -13.39
CA LEU A 144 34.72 -9.12 -13.54
C LEU A 144 34.04 -7.79 -13.88
N THR A 145 34.45 -6.74 -13.19
CA THR A 145 33.99 -5.37 -13.43
C THR A 145 34.81 -4.68 -14.52
N ALA A 146 34.33 -3.54 -15.00
CA ALA A 146 35.08 -2.69 -15.92
C ALA A 146 36.43 -2.22 -15.34
N GLY A 147 36.51 -2.07 -14.02
CA GLY A 147 37.75 -1.73 -13.31
C GLY A 147 38.74 -2.89 -13.16
N GLY A 148 38.37 -4.10 -13.60
CA GLY A 148 39.20 -5.31 -13.46
C GLY A 148 39.06 -6.02 -12.11
N ASP A 149 38.18 -5.54 -11.23
CA ASP A 149 37.91 -6.16 -9.94
C ASP A 149 37.03 -7.39 -10.09
N THR A 150 37.23 -8.36 -9.19
CA THR A 150 36.37 -9.52 -9.05
C THR A 150 35.29 -9.23 -8.02
N ILE A 151 34.02 -9.42 -8.40
CA ILE A 151 32.86 -9.28 -7.51
C ILE A 151 32.03 -10.56 -7.50
N THR A 152 31.53 -10.94 -6.34
CA THR A 152 30.79 -12.22 -6.16
C THR A 152 29.42 -11.99 -5.55
N THR A 153 28.45 -12.82 -5.91
CA THR A 153 27.12 -12.85 -5.29
C THR A 153 26.54 -14.27 -5.31
N ARG A 154 25.61 -14.57 -4.41
CA ARG A 154 24.86 -15.83 -4.42
C ARG A 154 23.40 -15.57 -4.72
N PHE A 155 22.88 -16.26 -5.73
CA PHE A 155 21.47 -16.24 -6.08
C PHE A 155 20.78 -17.51 -5.62
N ARG A 156 19.67 -17.39 -4.91
CA ARG A 156 18.93 -18.54 -4.39
C ARG A 156 17.45 -18.45 -4.75
N ILE A 157 16.89 -19.58 -5.18
CA ILE A 157 15.45 -19.79 -5.31
C ILE A 157 15.00 -20.89 -4.36
N LYS A 158 13.80 -20.75 -3.78
CA LYS A 158 13.18 -21.84 -3.01
C LYS A 158 11.88 -22.30 -3.64
N ARG A 159 11.46 -23.51 -3.28
CA ARG A 159 10.27 -24.16 -3.81
C ARG A 159 9.02 -23.36 -3.42
N GLY A 160 8.23 -22.97 -4.42
CA GLY A 160 6.95 -22.30 -4.22
C GLY A 160 7.03 -20.79 -4.00
N GLU A 161 8.21 -20.23 -3.76
CA GLU A 161 8.41 -18.78 -3.65
C GLU A 161 8.36 -18.12 -5.06
N ILE A 162 7.97 -16.85 -5.12
CA ILE A 162 7.94 -16.08 -6.38
C ILE A 162 9.12 -15.10 -6.48
N TRP A 163 10.13 -15.25 -5.62
CA TRP A 163 11.26 -14.34 -5.55
C TRP A 163 12.61 -15.05 -5.63
N LEU A 164 13.57 -14.30 -6.16
CA LEU A 164 15.00 -14.63 -6.19
C LEU A 164 15.70 -13.86 -5.07
N GLU A 165 16.41 -14.58 -4.20
CA GLU A 165 17.27 -14.00 -3.16
C GLU A 165 18.65 -13.73 -3.75
N ALA A 166 19.17 -12.52 -3.58
CA ALA A 166 20.54 -12.12 -3.89
C ALA A 166 21.27 -11.79 -2.58
N GLU A 167 22.29 -12.57 -2.28
CA GLU A 167 23.19 -12.38 -1.14
C GLU A 167 24.53 -11.82 -1.66
N PRO A 168 25.02 -10.70 -1.13
CA PRO A 168 26.29 -10.13 -1.56
C PRO A 168 27.44 -11.06 -1.15
N GLY A 169 28.42 -11.18 -2.02
CA GLY A 169 29.72 -11.77 -1.71
C GLY A 169 30.83 -10.71 -1.76
N PRO A 170 32.10 -11.14 -1.71
CA PRO A 170 33.24 -10.22 -1.76
C PRO A 170 33.15 -9.23 -2.93
N GLY A 171 33.37 -7.95 -2.63
CA GLY A 171 33.43 -6.85 -3.59
C GLY A 171 32.07 -6.33 -4.09
N ALA A 172 30.96 -7.05 -3.86
CA ALA A 172 29.63 -6.62 -4.30
C ALA A 172 29.07 -5.50 -3.40
N GLY A 173 28.73 -4.37 -4.00
CA GLY A 173 28.17 -3.21 -3.29
C GLY A 173 26.71 -2.94 -3.60
N ARG A 174 26.29 -3.16 -4.85
CA ARG A 174 24.92 -2.85 -5.30
C ARG A 174 24.39 -3.88 -6.27
N LEU A 175 23.06 -3.92 -6.37
CA LEU A 175 22.33 -4.66 -7.37
C LEU A 175 21.50 -3.69 -8.20
N ARG A 176 21.79 -3.62 -9.50
CA ARG A 176 20.94 -2.94 -10.46
C ARG A 176 19.86 -3.89 -10.95
N VAL A 177 18.61 -3.52 -10.72
CA VAL A 177 17.40 -4.23 -11.13
C VAL A 177 16.83 -3.53 -12.36
N GLU A 178 17.08 -4.09 -13.54
CA GLU A 178 16.54 -3.58 -14.80
C GLU A 178 15.14 -4.14 -15.03
N SER A 179 14.14 -3.28 -14.91
CA SER A 179 12.73 -3.63 -15.14
C SER A 179 12.05 -2.47 -15.87
N PRO A 180 12.19 -2.39 -17.21
CA PRO A 180 11.64 -1.26 -17.96
C PRO A 180 10.14 -1.09 -17.78
N GLY A 181 9.70 0.15 -17.59
CA GLY A 181 8.30 0.50 -17.36
C GLY A 181 8.09 2.02 -17.31
N ARG A 182 6.83 2.45 -17.20
CA ARG A 182 6.50 3.88 -17.01
C ARG A 182 6.51 4.29 -15.54
N TYR A 183 6.06 3.39 -14.66
CA TYR A 183 5.77 3.72 -13.27
C TYR A 183 6.62 2.92 -12.28
N VAL A 184 7.12 3.61 -11.27
CA VAL A 184 7.64 3.00 -10.04
C VAL A 184 6.79 3.49 -8.87
N VAL A 185 6.39 2.59 -7.99
CA VAL A 185 5.60 2.91 -6.79
C VAL A 185 6.42 2.59 -5.55
N LEU A 186 6.45 3.52 -4.61
CA LEU A 186 6.96 3.30 -3.26
C LEU A 186 5.77 3.35 -2.30
N PRO A 187 5.24 2.18 -1.90
CA PRO A 187 4.10 2.16 -1.00
C PRO A 187 4.47 2.70 0.38
N ASP A 188 3.62 3.56 0.92
CA ASP A 188 3.68 4.08 2.27
C ASP A 188 2.47 3.56 3.05
N PHE A 189 2.72 3.01 4.23
CA PHE A 189 1.68 2.47 5.11
C PHE A 189 1.18 3.51 6.13
N PHE A 190 1.86 4.65 6.25
CA PHE A 190 1.53 5.68 7.23
C PHE A 190 0.90 6.92 6.58
N ALA A 191 1.20 7.15 5.30
CA ALA A 191 0.74 8.26 4.50
C ALA A 191 0.28 7.77 3.11
N ASP A 192 0.64 8.52 2.08
CA ASP A 192 0.37 8.23 0.68
C ASP A 192 1.62 7.70 -0.01
N ASP A 193 1.39 6.85 -1.00
CA ASP A 193 2.45 6.26 -1.80
C ASP A 193 3.18 7.33 -2.62
N ILE A 194 4.44 7.08 -2.97
CA ILE A 194 5.14 7.93 -3.95
C ILE A 194 5.05 7.23 -5.30
N LEU A 195 4.31 7.83 -6.24
CA LEU A 195 4.25 7.42 -7.63
C LEU A 195 5.28 8.19 -8.47
N ILE A 196 6.25 7.48 -9.01
CA ILE A 196 7.21 7.99 -10.00
C ILE A 196 6.68 7.70 -11.39
N ASP A 197 6.23 8.74 -12.11
CA ASP A 197 5.92 8.69 -13.54
C ASP A 197 7.13 9.16 -14.36
N ALA A 198 7.72 8.25 -15.12
CA ALA A 198 8.90 8.52 -15.93
C ALA A 198 8.74 9.72 -16.88
N THR A 199 7.51 9.99 -17.33
CA THR A 199 7.21 11.09 -18.26
C THR A 199 7.26 12.46 -17.62
N LYS A 200 7.26 12.54 -16.29
CA LYS A 200 7.25 13.80 -15.52
C LYS A 200 8.61 14.19 -14.97
N ILE A 201 9.55 13.25 -14.95
CA ILE A 201 10.91 13.48 -14.44
C ILE A 201 11.79 13.80 -15.64
N PRO A 202 12.57 14.90 -15.64
CA PRO A 202 13.45 15.23 -16.77
C PRO A 202 14.88 14.70 -16.61
N VAL A 203 15.33 14.38 -15.40
CA VAL A 203 16.70 13.95 -15.10
C VAL A 203 16.90 12.44 -15.30
N PRO A 204 18.07 11.96 -15.74
CA PRO A 204 18.30 10.54 -16.07
C PRO A 204 18.35 9.61 -14.85
N VAL A 205 18.55 10.17 -13.66
CA VAL A 205 18.63 9.42 -12.40
C VAL A 205 17.95 10.25 -11.32
N VAL A 206 17.16 9.60 -10.48
CA VAL A 206 16.56 10.17 -9.27
C VAL A 206 16.82 9.28 -8.07
N GLU A 207 16.91 9.86 -6.87
CA GLU A 207 17.05 9.12 -5.61
C GLU A 207 15.73 9.11 -4.85
N VAL A 208 15.23 7.94 -4.50
CA VAL A 208 13.95 7.78 -3.80
C VAL A 208 14.17 7.14 -2.43
N PRO A 209 13.32 7.48 -1.43
CA PRO A 209 13.48 6.97 -0.07
C PRO A 209 13.61 5.45 0.01
N SER A 210 14.54 4.99 0.83
CA SER A 210 14.76 3.57 1.12
C SER A 210 13.77 3.03 2.17
N GLU A 211 12.55 2.67 1.76
CA GLU A 211 11.51 2.13 2.65
C GLU A 211 11.42 0.59 2.60
N ASN A 212 12.57 -0.08 2.48
CA ASN A 212 12.73 -1.55 2.39
C ASN A 212 12.15 -2.23 1.15
N PHE A 213 11.34 -1.55 0.34
CA PHE A 213 10.81 -2.13 -0.89
C PHE A 213 10.33 -1.08 -1.89
N LEU A 214 10.24 -1.48 -3.16
CA LEU A 214 9.69 -0.68 -4.26
C LEU A 214 9.12 -1.58 -5.35
N LEU A 215 8.18 -1.05 -6.12
CA LEU A 215 7.47 -1.78 -7.17
C LEU A 215 7.76 -1.15 -8.52
N HIS A 216 8.27 -1.94 -9.46
CA HIS A 216 8.26 -1.60 -10.88
C HIS A 216 6.99 -2.17 -11.51
N LEU A 217 6.12 -1.28 -12.01
CA LEU A 217 4.95 -1.70 -12.78
C LEU A 217 5.40 -1.96 -14.22
N THR A 218 5.48 -3.24 -14.58
CA THR A 218 6.09 -3.70 -15.81
C THR A 218 5.16 -4.62 -16.60
N GLY A 219 5.58 -5.00 -17.80
CA GLY A 219 4.67 -5.52 -18.80
C GLY A 219 3.63 -4.47 -19.22
N ALA A 220 2.59 -4.92 -19.91
CA ALA A 220 1.44 -4.11 -20.31
C ALA A 220 0.26 -4.31 -19.33
N GLY A 221 0.54 -4.38 -18.03
CA GLY A 221 -0.46 -4.62 -16.97
C GLY A 221 -0.37 -5.99 -16.30
N GLU A 222 0.44 -6.92 -16.82
CA GLU A 222 0.42 -8.31 -16.37
C GLU A 222 1.48 -8.70 -15.33
N ALA A 223 2.42 -7.80 -15.00
CA ALA A 223 3.52 -8.11 -14.08
C ALA A 223 3.90 -6.94 -13.16
N ILE A 224 4.25 -7.26 -11.91
CA ILE A 224 4.90 -6.33 -11.00
C ILE A 224 6.21 -6.96 -10.55
N ALA A 225 7.31 -6.25 -10.79
CA ALA A 225 8.62 -6.61 -10.24
C ALA A 225 8.84 -5.82 -8.95
N MET A 226 8.82 -6.53 -7.82
CA MET A 226 8.98 -5.92 -6.51
C MET A 226 10.37 -6.23 -5.95
N CYS A 227 11.11 -5.19 -5.59
CA CYS A 227 12.37 -5.34 -4.87
C CYS A 227 12.10 -5.19 -3.38
N VAL A 228 12.66 -6.07 -2.56
CA VAL A 228 12.63 -5.99 -1.10
C VAL A 228 14.06 -6.12 -0.58
N PHE A 229 14.42 -5.36 0.44
CA PHE A 229 15.81 -5.31 0.94
C PHE A 229 15.84 -4.91 2.42
N GLU A 230 16.81 -5.42 3.17
CA GLU A 230 16.89 -5.17 4.63
C GLU A 230 17.51 -3.81 4.96
N ASN A 231 18.30 -3.28 4.03
CA ASN A 231 19.05 -2.04 4.19
C ASN A 231 18.14 -0.80 4.10
N ARG A 232 18.36 0.18 4.98
CA ARG A 232 17.70 1.49 4.92
C ARG A 232 18.70 2.65 4.95
N GLU A 233 20.00 2.36 5.08
CA GLU A 233 21.04 3.38 5.25
C GLU A 233 21.35 4.14 3.95
N GLN A 234 20.89 3.65 2.80
CA GLN A 234 21.06 4.31 1.51
C GLN A 234 19.78 4.26 0.69
N ASP A 235 19.51 5.38 0.01
CA ASP A 235 18.40 5.54 -0.93
C ASP A 235 18.53 4.68 -2.18
N VAL A 236 17.38 4.41 -2.78
CA VAL A 236 17.33 3.69 -4.04
C VAL A 236 17.49 4.70 -5.17
N LYS A 237 18.36 4.40 -6.13
CA LYS A 237 18.41 5.20 -7.37
C LYS A 237 17.43 4.60 -8.37
N VAL A 238 16.59 5.42 -9.00
CA VAL A 238 15.75 5.03 -10.16
C VAL A 238 16.28 5.67 -11.43
N MET A 239 16.52 4.85 -12.46
CA MET A 239 17.20 5.22 -13.70
C MET A 239 16.17 5.41 -14.79
N LEU A 240 16.27 6.52 -15.52
CA LEU A 240 15.35 6.90 -16.58
C LEU A 240 16.10 7.14 -17.89
N SER A 241 15.47 6.79 -19.00
CA SER A 241 15.99 7.06 -20.34
C SER A 241 14.86 7.34 -21.32
N GLU A 242 15.21 7.88 -22.48
CA GLU A 242 14.28 7.98 -23.60
C GLU A 242 14.37 6.72 -24.46
N LYS A 243 13.19 6.17 -24.81
CA LYS A 243 13.04 5.06 -25.72
C LYS A 243 11.83 5.32 -26.61
N ASP A 244 12.01 5.25 -27.92
CA ASP A 244 10.93 5.44 -28.91
C ASP A 244 10.14 6.76 -28.73
N GLY A 245 10.84 7.83 -28.32
CA GLY A 245 10.24 9.15 -28.06
C GLY A 245 9.45 9.25 -26.75
N GLN A 246 9.47 8.21 -25.90
CA GLN A 246 8.86 8.20 -24.58
C GLN A 246 9.90 7.99 -23.50
N ARG A 247 9.74 8.70 -22.37
CA ARG A 247 10.61 8.51 -21.22
C ARG A 247 10.13 7.33 -20.40
N ILE A 248 11.06 6.43 -20.07
CA ILE A 248 10.78 5.21 -19.32
C ILE A 248 11.74 5.09 -18.14
N VAL A 249 11.27 4.44 -17.07
CA VAL A 249 12.15 3.82 -16.09
C VAL A 249 12.86 2.66 -16.78
N THR A 250 14.16 2.54 -16.57
CA THR A 250 14.99 1.44 -17.05
C THR A 250 15.33 0.44 -15.94
N GLY A 251 15.32 0.90 -14.68
CA GLY A 251 15.61 0.07 -13.53
C GLY A 251 15.88 0.87 -12.27
N SER A 252 16.31 0.18 -11.22
CA SER A 252 16.71 0.76 -9.95
C SER A 252 18.03 0.18 -9.43
N GLU A 253 18.85 0.97 -8.76
CA GLU A 253 20.07 0.53 -8.07
C GLU A 253 19.85 0.50 -6.57
N ILE A 254 20.10 -0.66 -5.95
CA ILE A 254 19.86 -0.91 -4.54
C ILE A 254 21.17 -1.37 -3.89
N HIS A 255 21.56 -0.74 -2.79
CA HIS A 255 22.76 -1.12 -2.04
C HIS A 255 22.49 -2.31 -1.13
N PHE A 256 23.43 -3.25 -1.11
CA PHE A 256 23.39 -4.37 -0.17
C PHE A 256 23.68 -3.95 1.28
N GLY A 257 24.23 -2.75 1.53
CA GLY A 257 24.55 -2.29 2.89
C GLY A 257 25.63 -3.16 3.56
N LYS A 258 25.48 -3.43 4.87
CA LYS A 258 26.38 -4.29 5.67
C LYS A 258 26.16 -5.79 5.36
N GLU A 259 26.37 -6.17 4.09
CA GLU A 259 26.20 -7.53 3.55
C GLU A 259 24.76 -8.08 3.66
N GLN A 260 23.76 -7.20 3.58
CA GLN A 260 22.35 -7.59 3.67
C GLN A 260 21.81 -8.10 2.35
N LYS A 261 20.66 -8.77 2.39
CA LYS A 261 20.05 -9.41 1.21
C LYS A 261 19.12 -8.46 0.46
N ILE A 262 19.01 -8.73 -0.84
CA ILE A 262 18.01 -8.15 -1.72
C ILE A 262 17.19 -9.28 -2.32
N TRP A 263 15.87 -9.17 -2.28
CA TRP A 263 14.94 -10.08 -2.93
C TRP A 263 14.25 -9.39 -4.10
N LEU A 264 14.15 -10.11 -5.22
CA LEU A 264 13.35 -9.71 -6.37
C LEU A 264 12.16 -10.66 -6.51
N ALA A 265 10.95 -10.18 -6.28
CA ALA A 265 9.71 -10.91 -6.51
C ALA A 265 9.08 -10.56 -7.87
N LEU A 266 8.52 -11.56 -8.55
CA LEU A 266 7.71 -11.38 -9.76
C LEU A 266 6.26 -11.80 -9.47
N MET A 267 5.38 -10.82 -9.32
CA MET A 267 3.94 -11.05 -9.19
C MET A 267 3.31 -10.99 -10.58
N GLU A 268 2.60 -12.05 -10.99
CA GLU A 268 2.01 -12.17 -12.32
C GLU A 268 0.53 -12.54 -12.21
N ALA A 269 -0.30 -11.76 -12.90
CA ALA A 269 -1.67 -12.10 -13.25
C ALA A 269 -2.08 -11.22 -14.42
N HIS A 270 -3.03 -11.67 -15.25
CA HIS A 270 -3.57 -10.81 -16.29
C HIS A 270 -4.12 -9.52 -15.66
N GLN A 271 -3.66 -8.35 -16.09
CA GLN A 271 -4.07 -7.05 -15.54
C GLN A 271 -3.86 -6.94 -14.01
N ILE A 272 -2.78 -7.51 -13.46
CA ILE A 272 -2.41 -7.38 -12.04
C ILE A 272 -2.16 -5.94 -11.60
N TRP A 273 -1.90 -5.03 -12.53
CA TRP A 273 -1.97 -3.59 -12.29
C TRP A 273 -2.65 -2.90 -13.47
N HIS A 274 -3.17 -1.71 -13.22
CA HIS A 274 -3.83 -0.90 -14.24
C HIS A 274 -3.52 0.58 -14.05
N ALA A 275 -3.54 1.36 -15.12
CA ALA A 275 -3.37 2.80 -15.06
C ALA A 275 -4.24 3.51 -16.09
N LEU A 276 -4.77 4.66 -15.71
CA LEU A 276 -5.49 5.57 -16.61
C LEU A 276 -5.15 7.02 -16.31
N GLU A 277 -5.34 7.89 -17.29
CA GLU A 277 -5.17 9.32 -17.12
C GLU A 277 -6.49 9.97 -16.69
N ILE A 278 -6.47 10.72 -15.59
CA ILE A 278 -7.59 11.52 -15.11
C ILE A 278 -7.36 12.98 -15.50
N ARG A 279 -8.39 13.58 -16.11
CA ARG A 279 -8.43 15.00 -16.44
C ARG A 279 -9.28 15.75 -15.43
N GLY A 280 -9.06 17.06 -15.30
CA GLY A 280 -9.87 17.89 -14.42
C GLY A 280 -11.37 17.91 -14.78
N GLU A 281 -11.71 17.64 -16.05
CA GLU A 281 -13.09 17.53 -16.54
C GLU A 281 -13.80 16.25 -16.05
N ASP A 282 -13.06 15.21 -15.68
CA ASP A 282 -13.60 13.93 -15.22
C ASP A 282 -14.14 14.00 -13.78
N ALA A 283 -13.95 15.13 -13.09
CA ALA A 283 -14.37 15.28 -11.71
C ALA A 283 -15.90 15.07 -11.55
N LYS A 284 -16.27 14.20 -10.60
CA LYS A 284 -17.61 13.65 -10.30
C LYS A 284 -18.17 12.67 -11.33
N GLN A 285 -17.51 12.46 -12.45
CA GLN A 285 -17.96 11.50 -13.46
C GLN A 285 -17.61 10.08 -13.03
N ILE A 286 -18.55 9.16 -13.18
CA ILE A 286 -18.28 7.73 -12.97
C ILE A 286 -17.58 7.20 -14.22
N MET A 287 -16.37 6.70 -14.03
CA MET A 287 -15.50 6.16 -15.07
C MET A 287 -15.35 4.65 -14.86
N PRO A 288 -15.94 3.81 -15.74
CA PRO A 288 -15.58 2.40 -15.81
C PRO A 288 -14.11 2.27 -16.18
N LEU A 289 -13.38 1.36 -15.52
CA LEU A 289 -11.96 1.16 -15.81
C LEU A 289 -11.69 0.23 -17.00
N ASP A 290 -12.72 -0.41 -17.55
CA ASP A 290 -12.58 -1.55 -18.47
C ASP A 290 -11.58 -2.60 -17.95
N TRP A 291 -11.57 -2.74 -16.62
CA TRP A 291 -10.66 -3.59 -15.86
C TRP A 291 -11.47 -4.39 -14.84
N THR A 292 -11.24 -5.69 -14.81
CA THR A 292 -11.81 -6.61 -13.82
C THR A 292 -10.69 -7.09 -12.91
N ARG A 293 -10.92 -7.06 -11.60
CA ARG A 293 -9.91 -7.50 -10.62
C ARG A 293 -9.47 -8.96 -10.92
N PRO A 294 -8.16 -9.24 -11.00
CA PRO A 294 -7.69 -10.59 -11.32
C PRO A 294 -7.95 -11.62 -10.22
N PHE A 295 -8.03 -11.18 -8.97
CA PHE A 295 -8.29 -12.02 -7.80
C PHE A 295 -8.92 -11.20 -6.66
N ALA A 296 -9.53 -11.91 -5.71
CA ALA A 296 -9.99 -11.29 -4.47
C ALA A 296 -8.79 -10.78 -3.67
N GLY A 297 -8.77 -9.50 -3.32
CA GLY A 297 -7.68 -8.85 -2.63
C GLY A 297 -8.09 -7.44 -2.18
N GLN A 298 -7.29 -6.84 -1.31
CA GLN A 298 -7.33 -5.40 -1.06
C GLN A 298 -6.51 -4.73 -2.17
N TRP A 299 -7.20 -3.91 -2.97
CA TRP A 299 -6.64 -3.17 -4.09
C TRP A 299 -6.52 -1.71 -3.70
N ARG A 300 -5.39 -1.09 -4.05
CA ARG A 300 -5.13 0.33 -3.83
C ARG A 300 -5.22 1.10 -5.15
N VAL A 301 -5.69 2.34 -5.07
CA VAL A 301 -5.67 3.32 -6.15
C VAL A 301 -4.88 4.54 -5.72
N ASP A 302 -3.81 4.83 -6.44
CA ASP A 302 -2.98 6.01 -6.26
C ASP A 302 -3.41 7.08 -7.25
N PHE A 303 -4.09 8.12 -6.77
CA PHE A 303 -4.52 9.25 -7.60
C PHE A 303 -3.46 10.35 -7.62
N THR A 304 -3.02 10.76 -8.81
CA THR A 304 -2.22 11.99 -8.92
C THR A 304 -3.08 13.21 -8.65
N ARG A 305 -2.59 14.12 -7.82
CA ARG A 305 -3.18 15.43 -7.51
C ARG A 305 -2.63 16.51 -8.43
N GLY A 306 -3.40 17.58 -8.63
CA GLY A 306 -2.99 18.72 -9.47
C GLY A 306 -1.68 19.43 -9.04
N ASN A 307 -1.19 19.18 -7.83
CA ASN A 307 0.10 19.69 -7.32
C ASN A 307 1.26 18.67 -7.44
N GLY A 308 1.06 17.56 -8.16
CA GLY A 308 2.05 16.50 -8.39
C GLY A 308 2.22 15.51 -7.23
N LEU A 309 1.44 15.67 -6.16
CA LEU A 309 1.39 14.71 -5.05
C LEU A 309 0.47 13.53 -5.38
N THR A 310 0.58 12.44 -4.64
CA THR A 310 -0.30 11.26 -4.77
C THR A 310 -1.21 11.15 -3.56
N ASP A 311 -2.44 10.72 -3.77
CA ASP A 311 -3.39 10.36 -2.71
C ASP A 311 -3.77 8.88 -2.86
N SER A 312 -3.55 8.09 -1.82
CA SER A 312 -3.72 6.62 -1.85
C SER A 312 -5.05 6.19 -1.23
N TRP A 313 -5.85 5.44 -2.00
CA TRP A 313 -7.21 5.03 -1.64
C TRP A 313 -7.38 3.52 -1.72
N GLU A 314 -8.16 2.93 -0.82
CA GLU A 314 -8.55 1.53 -0.91
C GLU A 314 -9.78 1.33 -1.81
N MET A 315 -9.73 0.44 -2.81
CA MET A 315 -10.93 0.10 -3.57
C MET A 315 -11.98 -0.54 -2.65
N LEU A 316 -13.17 0.05 -2.63
CA LEU A 316 -14.31 -0.52 -1.92
C LEU A 316 -14.74 -1.84 -2.57
N LEU A 317 -15.18 -2.78 -1.73
CA LEU A 317 -15.73 -4.06 -2.14
C LEU A 317 -17.24 -4.07 -1.87
N PRO A 318 -18.06 -4.74 -2.68
CA PRO A 318 -19.48 -4.94 -2.35
C PRO A 318 -19.61 -5.63 -0.98
N ASP A 319 -20.51 -5.12 -0.13
CA ASP A 319 -20.87 -5.79 1.12
C ASP A 319 -21.61 -7.09 0.77
N LYS A 320 -21.18 -8.22 1.33
CA LYS A 320 -21.84 -9.52 1.09
C LYS A 320 -23.15 -9.64 1.87
N ASP A 321 -23.28 -8.88 2.96
CA ASP A 321 -24.38 -8.99 3.92
C ASP A 321 -25.41 -7.85 3.77
N GLY A 322 -25.27 -6.98 2.76
CA GLY A 322 -26.15 -5.82 2.59
C GLY A 322 -26.02 -5.14 1.23
N GLU A 323 -26.77 -4.06 1.02
CA GLU A 323 -26.81 -3.32 -0.26
C GLU A 323 -25.71 -2.24 -0.38
N GLY A 324 -24.59 -2.40 0.31
CA GLY A 324 -23.56 -1.37 0.44
C GLY A 324 -22.17 -1.82 0.01
N TYR A 325 -21.17 -1.19 0.60
CA TYR A 325 -19.76 -1.49 0.38
C TYR A 325 -19.01 -1.64 1.69
N ILE A 326 -17.94 -2.43 1.66
CA ILE A 326 -16.95 -2.57 2.71
C ILE A 326 -15.63 -2.02 2.18
N ARG A 327 -14.97 -1.19 2.98
CA ARG A 327 -13.57 -0.84 2.81
C ARG A 327 -12.71 -1.94 3.45
N PRO A 328 -12.00 -2.77 2.66
CA PRO A 328 -11.16 -3.82 3.20
C PRO A 328 -10.04 -3.25 4.07
N THR A 329 -9.66 -3.96 5.12
CA THR A 329 -8.54 -3.58 5.98
C THR A 329 -7.85 -4.83 6.53
N TRP A 330 -6.52 -4.80 6.60
CA TRP A 330 -5.72 -5.79 7.32
C TRP A 330 -5.61 -5.52 8.81
N LEU A 331 -6.08 -4.34 9.25
CA LEU A 331 -6.19 -4.05 10.67
C LEU A 331 -7.37 -4.86 11.17
N PRO A 332 -7.21 -5.55 12.30
CA PRO A 332 -8.32 -6.28 12.85
C PRO A 332 -9.39 -5.23 13.24
N SER A 333 -10.55 -5.29 12.58
CA SER A 333 -11.58 -4.26 12.67
C SER A 333 -12.89 -4.85 13.17
N GLY A 334 -13.59 -4.06 13.97
CA GLY A 334 -14.84 -4.44 14.62
C GLY A 334 -14.67 -5.13 15.97
N PRO A 335 -15.78 -5.36 16.71
CA PRO A 335 -15.81 -5.87 18.08
C PRO A 335 -15.10 -7.20 18.31
N GLN A 336 -14.81 -7.95 17.24
CA GLN A 336 -14.17 -9.26 17.28
C GLN A 336 -12.70 -9.25 16.83
N GLY A 337 -12.08 -8.08 16.59
CA GLY A 337 -10.69 -8.02 16.14
C GLY A 337 -9.88 -6.81 16.65
N GLY A 338 -10.50 -5.66 16.82
CA GLY A 338 -9.89 -4.53 17.52
C GLY A 338 -10.90 -4.08 18.55
N GLN A 339 -10.55 -4.03 19.83
CA GLN A 339 -11.47 -3.46 20.81
C GLN A 339 -11.87 -2.07 20.33
N PRO A 340 -13.16 -1.82 20.00
CA PRO A 340 -13.62 -0.46 19.77
C PRO A 340 -13.24 0.30 21.03
N SER A 341 -12.53 1.39 20.82
CA SER A 341 -12.16 2.28 21.89
C SER A 341 -13.45 2.74 22.57
N ARG A 342 -13.51 2.42 23.86
CA ARG A 342 -14.71 2.48 24.67
C ARG A 342 -14.78 3.85 25.33
N THR A 343 -15.99 4.32 25.56
CA THR A 343 -16.23 5.39 26.53
C THR A 343 -15.76 4.97 27.93
N ALA A 344 -15.63 5.91 28.87
CA ALA A 344 -15.32 5.58 30.26
C ALA A 344 -16.31 4.56 30.87
N SER A 345 -17.55 4.51 30.37
CA SER A 345 -18.59 3.54 30.75
C SER A 345 -18.49 2.18 30.06
N GLY A 346 -17.57 1.99 29.11
CA GLY A 346 -17.41 0.75 28.36
C GLY A 346 -18.30 0.64 27.11
N GLU A 347 -19.06 1.69 26.78
CA GLU A 347 -19.94 1.77 25.60
C GLU A 347 -19.15 2.10 24.33
N ILE A 348 -19.74 1.80 23.17
CA ILE A 348 -19.20 2.12 21.85
C ILE A 348 -19.92 3.36 21.33
N ASP A 349 -19.19 4.34 20.82
CA ASP A 349 -19.75 5.46 20.06
C ASP A 349 -20.31 4.97 18.71
N VAL A 350 -21.54 4.45 18.73
CA VAL A 350 -22.19 3.86 17.55
C VAL A 350 -22.31 4.84 16.38
N ASP A 351 -22.36 6.15 16.63
CA ASP A 351 -22.43 7.16 15.56
C ASP A 351 -21.12 7.29 14.79
N ALA A 352 -19.97 7.06 15.45
CA ALA A 352 -18.67 7.06 14.78
C ALA A 352 -18.50 5.84 13.84
N TYR A 353 -19.10 4.70 14.21
CA TYR A 353 -19.02 3.43 13.47
C TYR A 353 -20.20 3.18 12.52
N LYS A 354 -21.23 4.03 12.52
CA LYS A 354 -22.36 3.93 11.59
C LYS A 354 -21.89 3.93 10.14
N VAL A 355 -22.68 3.37 9.25
CA VAL A 355 -22.39 3.31 7.80
C VAL A 355 -22.01 4.72 7.27
N GLY A 356 -20.83 4.83 6.65
CA GLY A 356 -20.26 6.09 6.15
C GLY A 356 -19.63 7.00 7.21
N GLY A 357 -19.64 6.62 8.49
CA GLY A 357 -19.02 7.35 9.59
C GLY A 357 -17.48 7.32 9.56
N PRO A 358 -16.82 8.19 10.34
CA PRO A 358 -15.36 8.36 10.30
C PRO A 358 -14.58 7.09 10.70
N ALA A 359 -15.10 6.32 11.66
CA ALA A 359 -14.50 5.07 12.14
C ALA A 359 -15.06 3.82 11.44
N SER A 360 -16.02 3.99 10.52
CA SER A 360 -16.66 2.86 9.84
C SER A 360 -15.81 2.34 8.69
N ASN A 361 -15.78 1.01 8.55
CA ASN A 361 -15.32 0.35 7.34
C ASN A 361 -16.48 -0.02 6.40
N ARG A 362 -17.72 0.39 6.71
CA ARG A 362 -18.89 0.15 5.87
C ARG A 362 -19.43 1.45 5.28
N LEU A 363 -19.90 1.39 4.04
CA LEU A 363 -20.51 2.49 3.32
C LEU A 363 -21.83 2.03 2.69
N GLY A 364 -22.76 2.96 2.49
CA GLY A 364 -24.04 2.68 1.85
C GLY A 364 -23.90 2.48 0.33
N PRO A 365 -24.99 2.16 -0.37
CA PRO A 365 -24.99 2.03 -1.84
C PRO A 365 -24.53 3.30 -2.57
N ASP A 366 -24.72 4.47 -1.95
CA ASP A 366 -24.27 5.76 -2.48
C ASP A 366 -22.78 6.04 -2.24
N ARG A 367 -22.07 5.11 -1.59
CA ARG A 367 -20.65 5.22 -1.20
C ARG A 367 -20.34 6.47 -0.40
N LYS A 368 -21.33 7.08 0.26
CA LYS A 368 -21.07 8.31 1.00
C LYS A 368 -20.24 8.03 2.25
N ARG A 369 -19.23 8.86 2.44
CA ARG A 369 -18.39 8.86 3.63
C ARG A 369 -18.21 10.27 4.14
N TRP A 370 -18.12 10.38 5.46
CA TRP A 370 -17.71 11.60 6.12
C TRP A 370 -16.29 11.50 6.64
N ILE A 371 -15.46 12.50 6.33
CA ILE A 371 -14.20 12.77 7.06
C ILE A 371 -14.10 14.26 7.36
N THR A 372 -13.26 14.61 8.32
CA THR A 372 -13.10 15.98 8.85
C THR A 372 -12.73 17.01 7.79
N VAL A 373 -11.81 16.70 6.87
CA VAL A 373 -11.32 17.65 5.85
C VAL A 373 -12.25 17.79 4.64
N LEU A 374 -12.90 16.69 4.21
CA LEU A 374 -13.75 16.67 3.00
C LEU A 374 -15.24 16.85 3.30
N GLY A 375 -15.65 16.72 4.57
CA GLY A 375 -17.05 16.57 4.92
C GLY A 375 -17.63 15.29 4.32
N TRP A 376 -18.89 15.35 3.89
CA TRP A 376 -19.54 14.24 3.17
C TRP A 376 -19.16 14.25 1.69
N TYR A 377 -18.65 13.12 1.19
CA TYR A 377 -18.28 12.92 -0.20
C TYR A 377 -18.63 11.50 -0.67
N GLU A 378 -18.71 11.31 -1.99
CA GLU A 378 -18.87 9.99 -2.62
C GLU A 378 -17.50 9.35 -2.78
N TYR A 379 -17.30 8.15 -2.24
CA TYR A 379 -16.00 7.52 -2.27
C TYR A 379 -15.52 7.22 -3.71
N PRO A 380 -14.26 7.56 -4.07
CA PRO A 380 -13.85 7.71 -5.47
C PRO A 380 -13.45 6.43 -6.18
N CYS A 381 -13.32 5.28 -5.51
CA CYS A 381 -12.93 4.03 -6.17
C CYS A 381 -13.60 2.80 -5.55
N TRP A 382 -14.17 1.94 -6.39
CA TRP A 382 -14.86 0.72 -5.94
C TRP A 382 -14.85 -0.38 -7.00
N LEU A 383 -15.21 -1.57 -6.56
CA LEU A 383 -15.48 -2.74 -7.37
C LEU A 383 -16.98 -3.05 -7.33
N ASP A 384 -17.56 -3.45 -8.46
CA ASP A 384 -18.91 -4.02 -8.48
C ASP A 384 -18.94 -5.50 -8.04
N ALA A 385 -20.14 -6.09 -7.98
CA ALA A 385 -20.36 -7.49 -7.61
C ALA A 385 -19.63 -8.51 -8.51
N THR A 386 -19.36 -8.14 -9.76
CA THR A 386 -18.62 -8.97 -10.72
C THR A 386 -17.11 -8.72 -10.70
N GLY A 387 -16.66 -7.72 -9.92
CA GLY A 387 -15.27 -7.34 -9.78
C GLY A 387 -14.77 -6.33 -10.81
N ASN A 388 -15.65 -5.66 -11.56
CA ASN A 388 -15.22 -4.56 -12.43
C ASN A 388 -14.90 -3.32 -11.59
N GLY A 389 -13.81 -2.65 -11.93
CA GLY A 389 -13.35 -1.44 -11.27
C GLY A 389 -13.97 -0.18 -11.86
N PHE A 390 -14.22 0.79 -10.97
CA PHE A 390 -14.74 2.10 -11.32
C PHE A 390 -14.02 3.18 -10.51
N LEU A 391 -13.82 4.34 -11.13
CA LEU A 391 -13.39 5.55 -10.46
C LEU A 391 -14.44 6.65 -10.57
N GLN A 392 -14.46 7.54 -9.59
CA GLN A 392 -15.24 8.77 -9.60
C GLN A 392 -14.40 9.89 -8.98
N PRO A 393 -13.53 10.56 -9.76
CA PRO A 393 -12.61 11.56 -9.22
C PRO A 393 -13.34 12.67 -8.45
N LEU A 394 -12.80 13.08 -7.31
CA LEU A 394 -13.48 14.05 -6.44
C LEU A 394 -13.38 15.48 -7.00
N LYS A 395 -14.45 16.25 -6.80
CA LYS A 395 -14.44 17.72 -6.99
C LYS A 395 -14.54 18.39 -5.63
N HIS A 396 -13.39 18.69 -5.02
CA HIS A 396 -13.32 19.34 -3.72
C HIS A 396 -12.25 20.45 -3.71
N LYS A 397 -12.47 21.52 -2.93
CA LYS A 397 -11.53 22.65 -2.85
C LYS A 397 -10.16 22.26 -2.28
N ALA A 398 -10.13 21.26 -1.40
CA ALA A 398 -8.89 20.77 -0.79
C ALA A 398 -8.18 19.71 -1.64
N MET A 399 -8.87 19.13 -2.63
CA MET A 399 -8.36 17.97 -3.36
C MET A 399 -8.98 17.86 -4.75
N THR A 400 -8.10 17.82 -5.75
CA THR A 400 -8.43 17.64 -7.16
C THR A 400 -7.47 16.61 -7.74
N PHE A 401 -8.02 15.58 -8.38
CA PHE A 401 -7.24 14.56 -9.06
C PHE A 401 -7.02 14.95 -10.52
N GLN A 402 -5.78 14.87 -10.97
CA GLN A 402 -5.35 15.20 -12.32
C GLN A 402 -4.01 14.52 -12.61
N GLY A 403 -3.96 13.71 -13.65
CA GLY A 403 -2.82 12.86 -14.00
C GLY A 403 -3.14 11.37 -13.83
N PRO A 404 -2.12 10.50 -13.80
CA PRO A 404 -2.34 9.07 -13.74
C PRO A 404 -3.01 8.65 -12.42
N ALA A 405 -3.96 7.73 -12.52
CA ALA A 405 -4.42 6.90 -11.42
C ALA A 405 -3.92 5.47 -11.63
N VAL A 406 -3.27 4.90 -10.62
CA VAL A 406 -2.62 3.59 -10.69
C VAL A 406 -3.27 2.62 -9.71
N VAL A 407 -3.65 1.44 -10.19
CA VAL A 407 -4.33 0.39 -9.42
C VAL A 407 -3.41 -0.81 -9.25
N TYR A 408 -3.23 -1.30 -8.03
CA TYR A 408 -2.40 -2.48 -7.74
C TYR A 408 -2.79 -3.20 -6.43
N PRO A 409 -2.40 -4.48 -6.22
CA PRO A 409 -2.80 -5.25 -5.05
C PRO A 409 -1.87 -4.97 -3.86
N ILE A 410 -2.43 -4.43 -2.77
CA ILE A 410 -1.64 -4.12 -1.58
C ILE A 410 -1.62 -5.28 -0.58
N ASN A 411 -2.75 -5.95 -0.35
CA ASN A 411 -2.86 -6.99 0.67
C ASN A 411 -3.92 -8.05 0.34
N ARG A 412 -3.78 -9.24 0.92
CA ARG A 412 -4.73 -10.35 0.74
C ARG A 412 -5.97 -10.26 1.63
N LEU A 413 -7.04 -10.87 1.14
CA LEU A 413 -8.27 -11.19 1.87
C LEU A 413 -8.32 -12.69 2.18
N THR A 414 -9.29 -13.11 2.98
CA THR A 414 -9.53 -14.53 3.29
C THR A 414 -9.76 -15.37 2.03
N GLU A 415 -10.40 -14.78 1.00
CA GLU A 415 -10.70 -15.43 -0.27
C GLU A 415 -9.58 -15.32 -1.31
N THR A 416 -8.48 -14.64 -1.01
CA THR A 416 -7.32 -14.58 -1.92
C THR A 416 -6.78 -16.00 -2.13
N PRO A 417 -6.60 -16.45 -3.38
CA PRO A 417 -6.04 -17.78 -3.65
C PRO A 417 -4.67 -17.95 -2.98
N ILE A 418 -4.43 -19.14 -2.43
CA ILE A 418 -3.23 -19.40 -1.63
C ILE A 418 -1.93 -19.19 -2.40
N ASP A 419 -1.96 -19.39 -3.72
CA ASP A 419 -0.83 -19.25 -4.62
C ASP A 419 -0.75 -17.88 -5.32
N THR A 420 -1.58 -16.94 -4.89
CA THR A 420 -1.52 -15.53 -5.27
C THR A 420 -0.81 -14.72 -4.20
N TYR A 421 0.04 -13.79 -4.63
CA TYR A 421 0.84 -12.94 -3.77
C TYR A 421 0.45 -11.47 -3.96
N THR A 422 0.38 -10.77 -2.84
CA THR A 422 0.19 -9.32 -2.79
C THR A 422 1.46 -8.64 -2.27
N THR A 423 1.53 -7.30 -2.35
CA THR A 423 2.66 -6.52 -1.85
C THR A 423 3.04 -6.91 -0.41
N VAL A 424 2.06 -6.96 0.50
CA VAL A 424 2.28 -7.34 1.91
C VAL A 424 2.73 -8.79 2.06
N ASP A 425 2.25 -9.72 1.23
CA ASP A 425 2.69 -11.13 1.27
C ASP A 425 4.17 -11.27 0.93
N VAL A 426 4.66 -10.51 -0.05
CA VAL A 426 6.07 -10.51 -0.44
C VAL A 426 6.94 -9.94 0.69
N VAL A 427 6.56 -8.80 1.28
CA VAL A 427 7.32 -8.21 2.40
C VAL A 427 7.42 -9.19 3.57
N ARG A 428 6.29 -9.80 3.97
CA ARG A 428 6.27 -10.80 5.06
C ARG A 428 7.06 -12.06 4.74
N GLY A 429 6.98 -12.53 3.50
CA GLY A 429 7.65 -13.74 3.03
C GLY A 429 9.17 -13.59 2.94
N THR A 430 9.67 -12.37 2.76
CA THR A 430 11.10 -12.08 2.56
C THR A 430 11.78 -11.61 3.85
N LEU A 431 11.27 -10.53 4.48
CA LEU A 431 11.87 -9.95 5.68
C LEU A 431 11.51 -10.71 6.97
N GLY A 432 10.46 -11.53 6.94
CA GLY A 432 9.97 -12.25 8.11
C GLY A 432 9.18 -11.37 9.08
N VAL A 433 8.68 -11.99 10.16
CA VAL A 433 7.71 -11.35 11.09
C VAL A 433 8.32 -10.17 11.83
N GLY A 434 9.54 -10.32 12.39
CA GLY A 434 10.17 -9.30 13.24
C GLY A 434 10.34 -7.94 12.55
N PRO A 435 11.04 -7.83 11.41
CA PRO A 435 11.16 -6.56 10.69
C PRO A 435 9.81 -5.98 10.25
N CYS A 436 8.86 -6.85 9.87
CA CYS A 436 7.52 -6.42 9.48
C CYS A 436 6.73 -5.74 10.61
N GLU A 437 7.02 -6.03 11.88
CA GLU A 437 6.41 -5.33 13.02
C GLU A 437 6.69 -3.82 13.00
N TYR A 438 7.83 -3.41 12.46
CA TYR A 438 8.23 -2.00 12.40
C TYR A 438 7.97 -1.38 11.03
N ILE A 439 8.22 -2.12 9.95
CA ILE A 439 8.05 -1.64 8.57
C ILE A 439 6.58 -1.47 8.23
N LEU A 440 5.79 -2.51 8.48
CA LEU A 440 4.34 -2.44 8.29
C LEU A 440 3.70 -1.75 9.49
N SER A 441 4.21 -1.94 10.72
CA SER A 441 3.64 -1.33 11.93
C SER A 441 2.12 -1.45 12.01
N VAL A 442 1.62 -2.69 11.91
CA VAL A 442 0.17 -2.98 11.96
C VAL A 442 -0.47 -2.35 13.21
N GLU A 443 0.21 -2.43 14.36
CA GLU A 443 -0.26 -1.80 15.59
C GLU A 443 -0.20 -0.27 15.53
N GLY A 444 0.88 0.29 14.99
CA GLY A 444 1.03 1.74 14.83
C GLY A 444 0.05 2.35 13.83
N GLN A 445 -0.57 1.54 12.98
CA GLN A 445 -1.62 1.98 12.06
C GLN A 445 -3.03 1.86 12.64
N ARG A 446 -3.19 1.25 13.82
CA ARG A 446 -4.50 1.10 14.48
C ARG A 446 -5.06 2.46 14.83
N GLN A 447 -6.34 2.65 14.52
CA GLN A 447 -7.07 3.86 14.87
C GLN A 447 -7.63 3.77 16.30
N ASP A 448 -7.48 4.85 17.05
CA ASP A 448 -8.09 5.04 18.36
C ASP A 448 -9.28 6.02 18.27
N HIS A 449 -10.27 5.84 19.15
CA HIS A 449 -11.47 6.68 19.28
C HIS A 449 -11.94 6.69 20.74
N VAL A 450 -11.49 7.65 21.55
CA VAL A 450 -11.83 7.71 22.98
C VAL A 450 -13.02 8.64 23.21
N GLY A 451 -13.90 8.27 24.15
CA GLY A 451 -15.09 9.06 24.49
C GLY A 451 -16.18 9.02 23.42
N ARG A 452 -17.03 10.04 23.39
CA ARG A 452 -18.15 10.17 22.46
C ARG A 452 -18.10 11.53 21.77
N ALA A 453 -18.23 11.53 20.45
CA ALA A 453 -18.17 12.75 19.68
C ALA A 453 -19.20 13.78 20.17
N THR A 454 -18.78 15.05 20.30
CA THR A 454 -19.65 16.13 20.80
C THR A 454 -20.97 16.25 20.03
N CYS A 455 -20.94 16.00 18.72
CA CYS A 455 -22.13 16.02 17.86
C CYS A 455 -23.13 14.89 18.18
N HIS A 456 -22.64 13.72 18.59
CA HIS A 456 -23.45 12.60 19.06
C HIS A 456 -23.99 12.88 20.47
N VAL A 457 -23.18 13.42 21.38
CA VAL A 457 -23.63 13.85 22.71
C VAL A 457 -24.75 14.87 22.62
N ARG A 458 -24.64 15.87 21.73
CA ARG A 458 -25.73 16.81 21.43
C ARG A 458 -27.02 16.09 21.02
N ARG A 459 -26.94 15.08 20.15
CA ARG A 459 -28.11 14.33 19.69
C ARG A 459 -28.80 13.63 20.86
N LEU A 460 -28.04 12.91 21.68
CA LEU A 460 -28.56 12.16 22.83
C LEU A 460 -29.19 13.06 23.89
N LEU A 461 -28.53 14.17 24.23
CA LEU A 461 -29.09 15.14 25.18
C LEU A 461 -30.37 15.77 24.64
N ASN A 462 -30.41 16.12 23.34
CA ASN A 462 -31.62 16.64 22.72
C ASN A 462 -32.79 15.66 22.80
N GLU A 463 -32.56 14.36 22.57
CA GLU A 463 -33.59 13.32 22.68
C GLU A 463 -34.15 13.23 24.12
N ILE A 464 -33.28 13.32 25.14
CA ILE A 464 -33.69 13.27 26.55
C ILE A 464 -34.52 14.51 26.94
N TYR A 465 -34.07 15.72 26.58
CA TYR A 465 -34.79 16.95 26.94
C TYR A 465 -36.08 17.14 26.13
N GLN A 466 -36.12 16.70 24.86
CA GLN A 466 -37.36 16.70 24.06
C GLN A 466 -38.43 15.78 24.65
N SER A 467 -38.02 14.68 25.27
CA SER A 467 -38.94 13.74 25.93
C SER A 467 -39.24 14.09 27.40
N GLY A 468 -38.65 15.17 27.93
CA GLY A 468 -38.85 15.57 29.34
C GLY A 468 -38.26 14.59 30.35
N GLN A 469 -37.27 13.79 29.96
CA GLN A 469 -36.72 12.69 30.77
C GLN A 469 -35.46 13.08 31.56
N GLN A 470 -35.05 14.34 31.56
CA GLN A 470 -33.78 14.77 32.15
C GLN A 470 -33.66 14.43 33.66
N LYS A 471 -34.75 14.54 34.42
CA LYS A 471 -34.78 14.16 35.86
C LYS A 471 -34.63 12.66 36.08
N THR A 472 -35.20 11.83 35.22
CA THR A 472 -35.13 10.36 35.36
C THR A 472 -33.84 9.78 34.78
N LYS A 473 -33.18 10.50 33.87
CA LYS A 473 -31.97 10.08 33.16
C LYS A 473 -30.70 10.85 33.56
N GLN A 474 -30.66 11.49 34.73
CA GLN A 474 -29.49 12.27 35.20
C GLN A 474 -28.16 11.50 35.10
N LYS A 475 -28.11 10.25 35.53
CA LYS A 475 -26.90 9.41 35.47
C LYS A 475 -26.42 9.19 34.03
N GLU A 476 -27.36 9.03 33.10
CA GLU A 476 -27.07 8.87 31.68
C GLU A 476 -26.53 10.19 31.09
N ILE A 477 -27.15 11.32 31.44
CA ILE A 477 -26.66 12.66 31.08
C ILE A 477 -25.24 12.88 31.59
N GLU A 478 -24.96 12.61 32.87
CA GLU A 478 -23.62 12.76 33.45
C GLU A 478 -22.56 11.92 32.71
N THR A 479 -22.94 10.72 32.29
CA THR A 479 -22.08 9.86 31.46
C THR A 479 -21.79 10.55 30.12
N TYR A 480 -22.79 11.14 29.46
CA TYR A 480 -22.60 11.85 28.19
C TYR A 480 -21.74 13.10 28.32
N LEU A 481 -21.84 13.84 29.44
CA LEU A 481 -20.96 14.99 29.71
C LEU A 481 -19.50 14.55 29.86
N GLY A 482 -19.26 13.45 30.57
CA GLY A 482 -17.93 12.85 30.73
C GLY A 482 -17.37 12.35 29.41
N ASP A 483 -18.15 11.58 28.65
CA ASP A 483 -17.74 11.05 27.35
C ASP A 483 -17.36 12.15 26.34
N ALA A 484 -18.07 13.29 26.38
CA ALA A 484 -17.76 14.45 25.54
C ALA A 484 -16.41 15.08 25.91
N LEU A 485 -16.11 15.16 27.21
CA LEU A 485 -14.85 15.70 27.71
C LEU A 485 -13.69 14.77 27.34
N ASP A 486 -13.83 13.46 27.57
CA ASP A 486 -12.83 12.45 27.20
C ASP A 486 -12.48 12.54 25.70
N PHE A 487 -13.50 12.73 24.85
CA PHE A 487 -13.31 12.93 23.41
C PHE A 487 -12.51 14.20 23.10
N VAL A 488 -12.90 15.32 23.70
CA VAL A 488 -12.22 16.62 23.53
C VAL A 488 -10.77 16.54 24.00
N GLU A 489 -10.50 15.93 25.16
CA GLU A 489 -9.14 15.75 25.67
C GLU A 489 -8.30 14.87 24.74
N HIS A 490 -8.86 13.76 24.27
CA HIS A 490 -8.17 12.84 23.36
C HIS A 490 -7.75 13.52 22.05
N ILE A 491 -8.67 14.24 21.39
CA ILE A 491 -8.35 14.96 20.15
C ILE A 491 -7.36 16.10 20.43
N ARG A 492 -7.51 16.80 21.56
CA ARG A 492 -6.58 17.86 21.95
C ARG A 492 -5.14 17.36 22.09
N VAL A 493 -4.93 16.21 22.74
CA VAL A 493 -3.61 15.57 22.87
C VAL A 493 -3.01 15.29 21.49
N ARG A 494 -3.80 14.79 20.53
CA ARG A 494 -3.32 14.56 19.16
C ARG A 494 -2.95 15.84 18.45
N ILE A 495 -3.73 16.91 18.58
CA ILE A 495 -3.39 18.24 18.03
C ILE A 495 -2.06 18.71 18.61
N GLU A 496 -1.88 18.65 19.93
CA GLU A 496 -0.65 19.11 20.60
C GLU A 496 0.59 18.32 20.16
N GLN A 497 0.46 17.01 19.91
CA GLN A 497 1.54 16.21 19.32
C GLN A 497 1.94 16.69 17.93
N TYR A 498 0.97 17.10 17.09
CA TYR A 498 1.25 17.67 15.77
C TYR A 498 1.90 19.05 15.85
N ILE A 499 1.49 19.89 16.81
CA ILE A 499 2.09 21.22 17.00
C ILE A 499 3.53 21.09 17.49
N ALA A 500 3.79 20.23 18.50
CA ALA A 500 5.15 19.96 18.96
C ALA A 500 6.04 19.42 17.82
N PHE A 501 5.52 18.52 16.98
CA PHE A 501 6.20 18.09 15.76
C PHE A 501 6.50 19.26 14.80
N GLY A 502 5.53 20.16 14.61
CA GLY A 502 5.68 21.35 13.76
C GLY A 502 6.83 22.23 14.23
N ASP A 503 6.86 22.56 15.52
CA ASP A 503 7.94 23.34 16.14
C ASP A 503 9.30 22.68 15.93
N GLU A 504 9.41 21.38 16.23
CA GLU A 504 10.64 20.61 16.08
C GLU A 504 11.15 20.60 14.63
N VAL A 505 10.27 20.35 13.65
CA VAL A 505 10.64 20.30 12.24
C VAL A 505 11.02 21.69 11.72
N ARG A 506 10.29 22.73 12.09
CA ARG A 506 10.61 24.10 11.66
C ARG A 506 11.92 24.59 12.24
N GLN A 507 12.22 24.25 13.51
CA GLN A 507 13.53 24.48 14.09
C GLN A 507 14.63 23.77 13.29
N TYR A 508 14.44 22.47 13.03
CA TYR A 508 15.39 21.68 12.24
C TYR A 508 15.61 22.29 10.84
N LEU A 509 14.55 22.66 10.13
CA LEU A 509 14.63 23.28 8.81
C LEU A 509 15.37 24.62 8.86
N ALA A 510 15.13 25.45 9.88
CA ALA A 510 15.85 26.71 10.06
C ALA A 510 17.35 26.51 10.32
N GLU A 511 17.73 25.45 11.03
CA GLU A 511 19.14 25.05 11.21
C GLU A 511 19.74 24.56 9.88
N GLN A 512 19.02 23.74 9.11
CA GLN A 512 19.47 23.28 7.80
C GLN A 512 19.62 24.42 6.79
N LYS A 513 18.74 25.44 6.80
CA LYS A 513 18.88 26.63 5.94
C LYS A 513 20.20 27.36 6.17
N LYS A 514 20.62 27.46 7.44
CA LYS A 514 21.91 28.06 7.81
C LYS A 514 23.09 27.18 7.40
N ALA A 515 22.97 25.87 7.60
CA ALA A 515 24.05 24.91 7.33
C ALA A 515 24.23 24.60 5.84
N ARG A 516 23.14 24.67 5.06
CA ARG A 516 23.06 24.30 3.64
C ARG A 516 22.34 25.38 2.82
N PRO A 517 22.92 26.59 2.65
CA PRO A 517 22.30 27.68 1.90
C PRO A 517 22.00 27.30 0.43
N GLU A 518 22.69 26.31 -0.12
CA GLU A 518 22.44 25.76 -1.45
C GLU A 518 21.07 25.07 -1.59
N LEU A 519 20.41 24.72 -0.48
CA LEU A 519 19.09 24.08 -0.45
C LEU A 519 17.96 25.03 -0.03
N GLU A 520 18.24 26.32 0.13
CA GLU A 520 17.32 27.33 0.71
C GLU A 520 15.91 27.30 0.11
N ALA A 521 15.81 27.18 -1.22
CA ALA A 521 14.53 27.17 -1.91
C ALA A 521 13.66 25.97 -1.51
N MET A 522 14.24 24.77 -1.45
CA MET A 522 13.52 23.54 -1.08
C MET A 522 13.19 23.52 0.41
N LEU A 523 14.14 23.94 1.26
CA LEU A 523 13.91 24.05 2.70
C LEU A 523 12.82 25.08 3.03
N THR A 524 12.71 26.15 2.24
CA THR A 524 11.64 27.13 2.37
C THR A 524 10.29 26.58 1.97
N GLU A 525 10.21 25.76 0.93
CA GLU A 525 8.97 25.07 0.57
C GLU A 525 8.51 24.09 1.66
N LEU A 526 9.43 23.32 2.25
CA LEU A 526 9.12 22.41 3.37
C LEU A 526 8.68 23.17 4.62
N ASP A 527 9.36 24.26 4.98
CA ASP A 527 9.01 25.12 6.11
C ASP A 527 7.65 25.78 5.90
N LYS A 528 7.32 26.18 4.68
CA LYS A 528 5.99 26.71 4.35
C LYS A 528 4.88 25.68 4.60
N ILE A 529 5.09 24.43 4.22
CA ILE A 529 4.12 23.35 4.49
C ILE A 529 3.99 23.14 6.00
N ALA A 530 5.11 23.08 6.73
CA ALA A 530 5.09 22.90 8.18
C ALA A 530 4.42 24.08 8.91
N ALA A 531 4.63 25.32 8.46
CA ALA A 531 4.02 26.53 9.00
C ALA A 531 2.49 26.55 8.87
N GLU A 532 1.91 25.78 7.94
CA GLU A 532 0.45 25.64 7.86
C GLU A 532 -0.14 25.10 9.18
N LEU A 533 0.60 24.33 9.97
CA LEU A 533 0.13 23.85 11.28
C LEU A 533 -0.21 25.03 12.21
N ASP A 534 0.68 26.01 12.30
CA ASP A 534 0.50 27.20 13.14
C ASP A 534 -0.61 28.09 12.60
N GLU A 535 -0.67 28.27 11.27
CA GLU A 535 -1.69 29.08 10.61
C GLU A 535 -3.10 28.52 10.85
N ARG A 536 -3.28 27.20 10.72
CA ARG A 536 -4.56 26.53 10.97
C ARG A 536 -4.93 26.57 12.43
N LEU A 537 -3.96 26.40 13.33
CA LEU A 537 -4.18 26.48 14.77
C LEU A 537 -4.66 27.88 15.17
N ALA A 538 -3.96 28.92 14.72
CA ALA A 538 -4.30 30.31 14.98
C ALA A 538 -5.70 30.66 14.46
N ALA A 539 -6.03 30.19 13.25
CA ALA A 539 -7.36 30.39 12.65
C ALA A 539 -8.50 29.72 13.43
N ARG A 540 -8.20 28.73 14.28
CA ARG A 540 -9.19 27.93 15.04
C ARG A 540 -9.19 28.22 16.54
N GLN A 541 -8.19 28.93 17.07
CA GLN A 541 -7.97 29.11 18.50
C GLN A 541 -9.21 29.60 19.26
N GLU A 542 -9.95 30.56 18.70
CA GLU A 542 -11.15 31.13 19.33
C GLU A 542 -12.27 30.10 19.52
N LYS A 543 -12.50 29.23 18.53
CA LYS A 543 -13.59 28.24 18.52
C LYS A 543 -13.20 26.94 19.20
N MET A 544 -11.93 26.56 19.08
CA MET A 544 -11.40 25.31 19.61
C MET A 544 -11.43 25.28 21.14
N LYS A 545 -11.28 26.44 21.79
CA LYS A 545 -11.20 26.59 23.26
C LYS A 545 -10.23 25.56 23.89
N SER A 546 -10.32 25.36 25.20
CA SER A 546 -9.52 24.38 25.92
C SER A 546 -10.42 23.30 26.56
N PRO A 547 -9.89 22.13 26.93
CA PRO A 547 -10.64 21.15 27.71
C PRO A 547 -11.21 21.73 29.02
N GLU A 548 -10.50 22.64 29.69
CA GLU A 548 -10.97 23.30 30.92
C GLU A 548 -12.22 24.15 30.68
N PHE A 549 -12.35 24.76 29.49
CA PHE A 549 -13.58 25.44 29.11
C PHE A 549 -14.76 24.46 29.04
N VAL A 550 -14.55 23.23 28.54
CA VAL A 550 -15.58 22.20 28.51
C VAL A 550 -15.92 21.71 29.92
N VAL A 551 -14.93 21.59 30.81
CA VAL A 551 -15.17 21.32 32.25
C VAL A 551 -16.09 22.38 32.85
N GLN A 552 -15.77 23.65 32.67
CA GLN A 552 -16.60 24.76 33.16
C GLN A 552 -18.01 24.75 32.55
N LEU A 553 -18.11 24.52 31.24
CA LEU A 553 -19.38 24.42 30.53
C LEU A 553 -20.24 23.27 31.09
N ASN A 554 -19.62 22.12 31.42
CA ASN A 554 -20.29 20.98 32.04
C ASN A 554 -20.71 21.29 33.50
N GLU A 555 -19.90 22.00 34.27
CA GLU A 555 -20.26 22.44 35.63
C GLU A 555 -21.44 23.43 35.63
N GLU A 556 -21.45 24.37 34.69
CA GLU A 556 -22.57 25.29 34.50
C GLU A 556 -23.85 24.54 34.10
N PHE A 557 -23.74 23.54 33.23
CA PHE A 557 -24.84 22.65 32.88
C PHE A 557 -25.40 21.93 34.11
N ARG A 558 -24.52 21.32 34.93
CA ARG A 558 -24.91 20.62 36.17
C ARG A 558 -25.66 21.53 37.13
N LYS A 559 -25.15 22.74 37.31
CA LYS A 559 -25.72 23.72 38.25
C LYS A 559 -27.07 24.25 37.81
N ASN A 560 -27.24 24.52 36.51
CA ASN A 560 -28.32 25.37 36.03
C ASN A 560 -29.35 24.63 35.14
N LEU A 561 -29.03 23.44 34.63
CA LEU A 561 -29.83 22.80 33.58
C LEU A 561 -30.12 21.31 33.80
N LEU A 562 -29.28 20.57 34.55
CA LEU A 562 -29.43 19.13 34.74
C LEU A 562 -30.83 18.74 35.27
N ASP A 563 -31.32 19.48 36.27
CA ASP A 563 -32.62 19.24 36.92
C ASP A 563 -33.72 20.21 36.49
N TYR A 564 -33.43 21.04 35.49
CA TYR A 564 -34.32 22.10 35.02
C TYR A 564 -35.33 21.55 33.99
N ASP A 565 -36.62 21.73 34.25
CA ASP A 565 -37.72 21.21 33.42
C ASP A 565 -38.79 22.24 33.04
N ASP A 566 -38.49 23.53 33.21
CA ASP A 566 -39.34 24.60 32.72
C ASP A 566 -39.43 24.58 31.17
N PRO A 567 -40.45 25.25 30.58
CA PRO A 567 -40.69 25.21 29.14
C PRO A 567 -39.51 25.65 28.24
N ASP A 568 -38.56 26.42 28.74
CA ASP A 568 -37.36 26.86 28.00
C ASP A 568 -36.13 25.96 28.19
N ALA A 569 -36.23 24.85 28.92
CA ALA A 569 -35.12 23.93 29.17
C ALA A 569 -34.46 23.43 27.87
N LEU A 570 -35.25 23.08 26.85
CA LEU A 570 -34.72 22.65 25.54
C LEU A 570 -33.96 23.77 24.82
N LYS A 571 -34.38 25.03 24.99
CA LYS A 571 -33.68 26.18 24.41
C LYS A 571 -32.31 26.35 25.08
N ARG A 572 -32.25 26.30 26.42
CA ARG A 572 -31.00 26.38 27.18
C ARG A 572 -30.07 25.21 26.88
N LEU A 573 -30.62 24.00 26.69
CA LEU A 573 -29.83 22.85 26.23
C LEU A 573 -29.18 23.11 24.88
N LYS A 574 -29.90 23.69 23.93
CA LYS A 574 -29.33 24.01 22.61
C LYS A 574 -28.16 24.97 22.73
N GLU A 575 -28.25 25.99 23.58
CA GLU A 575 -27.14 26.92 23.83
C GLU A 575 -25.90 26.19 24.38
N TYR A 576 -26.06 25.28 25.35
CA TYR A 576 -24.98 24.42 25.85
C TYR A 576 -24.40 23.52 24.76
N THR A 577 -25.25 22.78 24.04
CA THR A 577 -24.80 21.80 23.05
C THR A 577 -24.19 22.45 21.80
N ASP A 578 -24.61 23.67 21.44
CA ASP A 578 -24.00 24.44 20.36
C ASP A 578 -22.59 24.90 20.74
N ALA A 579 -22.38 25.35 21.98
CA ALA A 579 -21.06 25.66 22.50
C ALA A 579 -20.14 24.42 22.52
N LEU A 580 -20.63 23.28 23.04
CA LEU A 580 -19.89 22.02 23.09
C LEU A 580 -19.51 21.52 21.68
N THR A 581 -20.45 21.55 20.75
CA THR A 581 -20.20 21.08 19.36
C THR A 581 -19.35 22.04 18.56
N SER A 582 -19.34 23.33 18.87
CA SER A 582 -18.38 24.28 18.30
C SER A 582 -16.95 23.92 18.70
N VAL A 583 -16.73 23.54 19.97
CA VAL A 583 -15.42 23.08 20.45
C VAL A 583 -14.98 21.81 19.72
N GLY A 584 -15.80 20.75 19.79
CA GLY A 584 -15.46 19.47 19.19
C GLY A 584 -15.28 19.56 17.67
N GLY A 585 -16.21 20.19 16.95
CA GLY A 585 -16.11 20.32 15.50
C GLY A 585 -14.88 21.13 15.03
N SER A 586 -14.41 22.09 15.83
CA SER A 586 -13.17 22.82 15.54
C SER A 586 -11.93 21.96 15.78
N GLN A 587 -11.93 21.11 16.81
CA GLN A 587 -10.84 20.17 17.09
C GLN A 587 -10.77 19.05 16.04
N ASP A 588 -11.92 18.48 15.65
CA ASP A 588 -12.03 17.46 14.60
C ASP A 588 -11.44 17.98 13.28
N GLY A 589 -11.83 19.20 12.88
CA GLY A 589 -11.29 19.85 11.70
C GLY A 589 -9.77 20.07 11.79
N MET A 590 -9.29 20.54 12.94
CA MET A 590 -7.87 20.79 13.16
C MET A 590 -7.03 19.51 13.07
N VAL A 591 -7.42 18.43 13.76
CA VAL A 591 -6.62 17.20 13.79
C VAL A 591 -6.54 16.53 12.41
N GLY A 592 -7.62 16.60 11.62
CA GLY A 592 -7.63 16.15 10.23
C GLY A 592 -6.71 16.99 9.33
N GLU A 593 -6.75 18.31 9.47
CA GLU A 593 -5.87 19.23 8.75
C GLU A 593 -4.39 18.99 9.12
N CYS A 594 -4.07 18.80 10.41
CA CYS A 594 -2.72 18.45 10.86
C CYS A 594 -2.19 17.21 10.13
N ARG A 595 -2.98 16.13 10.10
CA ARG A 595 -2.56 14.90 9.43
C ARG A 595 -2.30 15.11 7.94
N TRP A 596 -3.16 15.86 7.26
CA TRP A 596 -3.00 16.16 5.83
C TRP A 596 -1.71 16.96 5.56
N ILE A 597 -1.39 17.93 6.42
CA ILE A 597 -0.15 18.71 6.33
C ILE A 597 1.07 17.79 6.52
N VAL A 598 1.07 16.94 7.54
CA VAL A 598 2.19 16.01 7.80
C VAL A 598 2.38 14.98 6.68
N ARG A 599 1.28 14.43 6.12
CA ARG A 599 1.34 13.55 4.94
C ARG A 599 1.94 14.27 3.73
N THR A 600 1.48 15.50 3.48
CA THR A 600 2.01 16.35 2.40
C THR A 600 3.49 16.61 2.58
N LEU A 601 3.93 16.96 3.78
CA LEU A 601 5.33 17.21 4.10
C LEU A 601 6.19 15.96 3.87
N ARG A 602 5.73 14.80 4.36
CA ARG A 602 6.42 13.50 4.19
C ARG A 602 6.62 13.13 2.72
N GLN A 603 5.59 13.30 1.90
CA GLN A 603 5.64 12.97 0.48
C GLN A 603 6.47 14.00 -0.31
N ARG A 604 6.31 15.30 -0.01
CA ARG A 604 7.09 16.37 -0.64
C ARG A 604 8.58 16.22 -0.39
N ALA A 605 8.98 15.88 0.84
CA ALA A 605 10.37 15.57 1.19
C ALA A 605 10.92 14.43 0.32
N GLY A 606 10.17 13.32 0.18
CA GLY A 606 10.57 12.19 -0.66
C GLY A 606 10.64 12.49 -2.16
N LEU A 607 9.80 13.39 -2.67
CA LEU A 607 9.86 13.84 -4.07
C LEU A 607 11.01 14.84 -4.31
N MET A 608 11.33 15.69 -3.34
CA MET A 608 12.43 16.65 -3.45
C MET A 608 13.78 15.97 -3.57
N MET A 609 14.05 14.93 -2.77
CA MET A 609 15.27 14.13 -2.91
C MET A 609 15.36 13.41 -4.25
N ALA A 610 14.22 13.03 -4.84
CA ALA A 610 14.17 12.46 -6.18
C ALA A 610 14.66 13.46 -7.23
N ILE A 611 14.31 14.74 -7.07
CA ILE A 611 14.73 15.79 -8.01
C ILE A 611 16.18 16.24 -7.74
N ASP A 612 16.57 16.33 -6.47
CA ASP A 612 17.89 16.77 -6.04
C ASP A 612 18.44 15.89 -4.90
N PRO A 613 19.37 14.98 -5.20
CA PRO A 613 19.99 14.08 -4.23
C PRO A 613 20.61 14.77 -3.01
N ARG A 614 20.97 16.05 -3.11
CA ARG A 614 21.53 16.81 -1.98
C ARG A 614 20.53 16.98 -0.84
N CYS A 615 19.23 16.80 -1.10
CA CYS A 615 18.18 16.82 -0.10
C CYS A 615 17.98 15.50 0.65
N ALA A 616 18.71 14.43 0.32
CA ALA A 616 18.50 13.09 0.88
C ALA A 616 18.49 13.08 2.42
N GLU A 617 19.53 13.61 3.08
CA GLU A 617 19.62 13.63 4.55
C GLU A 617 18.44 14.40 5.21
N VAL A 618 18.04 15.51 4.61
CA VAL A 618 16.91 16.32 5.09
C VAL A 618 15.59 15.57 4.91
N ALA A 619 15.43 14.93 3.75
CA ALA A 619 14.23 14.16 3.44
C ALA A 619 14.10 12.94 4.36
N GLU A 620 15.19 12.22 4.62
CA GLU A 620 15.22 11.09 5.56
C GLU A 620 14.79 11.53 6.96
N GLU A 621 15.37 12.60 7.49
CA GLU A 621 15.03 13.09 8.84
C GLU A 621 13.56 13.54 8.94
N ILE A 622 13.05 14.24 7.92
CA ILE A 622 11.62 14.61 7.86
C ILE A 622 10.76 13.35 7.80
N ARG A 623 11.12 12.34 7.01
CA ARG A 623 10.38 11.08 6.94
C ARG A 623 10.41 10.35 8.29
N VAL A 624 11.53 10.29 9.00
CA VAL A 624 11.62 9.70 10.33
C VAL A 624 10.70 10.43 11.33
N ARG A 625 10.73 11.77 11.35
CA ARG A 625 9.88 12.56 12.26
C ARG A 625 8.39 12.43 11.93
N THR A 626 8.04 12.53 10.65
CA THR A 626 6.65 12.40 10.19
C THR A 626 6.10 11.00 10.50
N GLN A 627 6.90 9.94 10.33
CA GLN A 627 6.47 8.58 10.68
C GLN A 627 6.06 8.49 12.14
N LYS A 628 6.87 9.03 13.07
CA LYS A 628 6.60 8.98 14.51
C LYS A 628 5.25 9.62 14.88
N VAL A 629 4.94 10.80 14.33
CA VAL A 629 3.69 11.52 14.66
C VAL A 629 2.46 10.94 13.95
N LEU A 630 2.63 10.26 12.82
CA LEU A 630 1.55 9.61 12.07
C LEU A 630 1.06 8.27 12.67
N LEU A 631 1.80 7.70 13.64
CA LEU A 631 1.39 6.49 14.36
C LEU A 631 0.21 6.77 15.29
N LYS A 632 -0.57 5.70 15.55
CA LYS A 632 -1.75 5.66 16.43
C LYS A 632 -2.74 6.80 16.14
N PRO A 633 -3.21 6.91 14.89
CA PRO A 633 -4.13 7.98 14.52
C PRO A 633 -5.44 7.92 15.29
N SER A 634 -6.05 9.08 15.55
CA SER A 634 -7.47 9.12 15.88
C SER A 634 -8.34 8.78 14.65
N ALA A 635 -9.53 8.22 14.86
CA ALA A 635 -10.52 8.02 13.79
C ALA A 635 -10.88 9.32 13.04
N TYR A 636 -10.79 10.47 13.71
CA TYR A 636 -11.10 11.79 13.14
C TYR A 636 -9.97 12.40 12.31
N GLU A 637 -8.77 11.79 12.33
CA GLU A 637 -7.68 12.20 11.45
C GLU A 637 -7.91 11.78 9.99
N GLY A 638 -8.83 10.86 9.71
CA GLY A 638 -9.06 10.34 8.36
C GLY A 638 -7.83 9.60 7.82
N ALA A 639 -7.26 8.72 8.66
CA ALA A 639 -5.88 8.29 8.51
C ALA A 639 -5.55 7.45 7.27
N ARG A 640 -6.56 6.78 6.75
CA ARG A 640 -6.53 6.09 5.47
C ARG A 640 -7.82 6.41 4.75
N HIS A 641 -7.71 6.51 3.43
CA HIS A 641 -8.86 6.74 2.60
C HIS A 641 -9.42 5.42 2.13
#